data_AF-A0A5N5WUQ7-F1
#
_entry.id   AF-A0A5N5WUQ7-F1
#
_cell.length_a   1.000
_cell.length_b   1.000
_cell.length_c   1.000
_cell.angle_alpha   90.00
_cell.angle_beta   90.00
_cell.angle_gamma   90.00
#
_symmetry.space_group_name_H-M   'P 1'
#
loop_
_entity.id
_entity.type
_entity.pdbx_description
1 polymer ?
#
loop_
_entity_poly.entity_id
_entity_poly.type
_entity_poly.pdbx_seq_one_letter_code
_entity_poly.pdbx_strand_id
1 'polypeptide(L)'
;MRLTRSEVERHNNKASCWVAIHGSVYDVTDFVDLHPGGPNVILRCAGKDATDDFDSVHDKEILAQSLTPSALRGRIEPDMLAKSNDVNIITPSNRDASLPPPLTNLLNLHDFEQVAQQHLPPNAWAYYTSGSDDEISKRQNSKAFQKVSLRPRILRSIPAVDTTTTILGKPVSLPIYMSAVGIAKLAHPDGERALAAAAGKEGLIQVLANGSSIPIESVMDARVSPEQPIFQQLYVNRDIQKSEDMVRRAELAGASAIWITVDSPVVGKREMDERLNLQVQAREDPSRKGQGVAKTMASTISPFIDWDILSWLRQLTKLPLVIKGIQCVEDAVQAYHCGVQGIVLSNHGGRSQDTAQPPLLTLLEIRRYAPFLIGSKMQIFIDGGIRRGTDILKAVALGATAVGLGRPMLYSLAAGYGEQGVRRAIEILRQEVESNMVFLGVTNLRDLGPHLLNTARLERDVVGMSNHIDILLYGLGAIGSFYAFILNRCDRVRLTVVARSNYDAAKERGIFIDSANHGQHRFRPHHVVKSPDKISGEFDYVVCAHKAIDQEAVASRLQPAVSEKTTIVIIQNGVGNEEPFRKLFPLSSIITCVTWVGATQTAPGTIKHTKSEDMQIGLFPNAALGKSLEQSRLRAFASLLEEGKTKFQVLEDMQRQRWEKVVWNAAWNPLTALTLLDTQSWLHSSAHSASLTRRLMREVIDVGRKCGVGLEYGLVDELMDKVNSMPGIGSSMQTDYKNSRPMEIDVILGFPAKKAKELGLETPILDTIHALVRAVDVRVRASL
;
A
#
# COMPACT_ATOMS: atom_id res chain seq x y z
N MET A 1 63.60 -29.85 7.47
CA MET A 1 64.81 -29.04 7.24
C MET A 1 64.86 -27.92 8.28
N ARG A 2 66.00 -27.65 8.91
CA ARG A 2 66.17 -26.48 9.79
C ARG A 2 66.58 -25.28 8.94
N LEU A 3 65.88 -24.16 9.09
CA LEU A 3 66.12 -22.92 8.37
C LEU A 3 66.76 -21.87 9.29
N THR A 4 67.62 -21.03 8.73
CA THR A 4 68.25 -19.91 9.41
C THR A 4 67.38 -18.65 9.31
N ARG A 5 67.58 -17.71 10.24
CA ARG A 5 66.91 -16.40 10.24
C ARG A 5 67.05 -15.68 8.89
N SER A 6 68.26 -15.61 8.36
CA SER A 6 68.54 -14.91 7.10
C SER A 6 67.94 -15.59 5.87
N GLU A 7 67.64 -16.89 5.92
CA GLU A 7 66.91 -17.56 4.85
C GLU A 7 65.45 -17.15 4.84
N VAL A 8 64.78 -17.12 5.99
CA VAL A 8 63.36 -16.76 6.07
C VAL A 8 63.12 -15.26 5.81
N GLU A 9 63.96 -14.38 6.36
CA GLU A 9 63.80 -12.92 6.23
C GLU A 9 63.95 -12.39 4.78
N ARG A 10 64.55 -13.17 3.87
CA ARG A 10 64.65 -12.83 2.43
C ARG A 10 63.31 -12.93 1.70
N HIS A 11 62.37 -13.72 2.23
CA HIS A 11 61.06 -13.95 1.64
C HIS A 11 60.00 -13.01 2.26
N ASN A 12 60.20 -11.70 2.09
CA ASN A 12 59.47 -10.64 2.80
C ASN A 12 58.59 -9.76 1.90
N ASN A 13 58.21 -10.22 0.70
CA ASN A 13 57.44 -9.42 -0.24
C ASN A 13 56.48 -10.28 -1.07
N LYS A 14 55.65 -9.66 -1.92
CA LYS A 14 54.62 -10.36 -2.69
C LYS A 14 55.17 -11.39 -3.69
N ALA A 15 56.37 -11.16 -4.25
CA ALA A 15 56.97 -12.09 -5.19
C ALA A 15 57.59 -13.31 -4.49
N SER A 16 57.84 -13.23 -3.18
CA SER A 16 58.33 -14.34 -2.38
C SER A 16 58.02 -14.09 -0.91
N CYS A 17 57.03 -14.80 -0.37
CA CYS A 17 56.42 -14.54 0.93
C CYS A 17 56.44 -15.81 1.79
N TRP A 18 57.33 -15.87 2.78
CA TRP A 18 57.36 -16.94 3.77
C TRP A 18 56.95 -16.40 5.13
N VAL A 19 56.22 -17.20 5.91
CA VAL A 19 55.80 -16.85 7.27
C VAL A 19 56.12 -18.00 8.23
N ALA A 20 56.59 -17.69 9.44
CA ALA A 20 56.77 -18.69 10.48
C ALA A 20 55.53 -18.71 11.39
N ILE A 21 54.97 -19.90 11.64
CA ILE A 21 53.83 -20.11 12.52
C ILE A 21 54.15 -21.33 13.40
N HIS A 22 54.21 -21.13 14.71
CA HIS A 22 54.67 -22.11 15.71
C HIS A 22 56.02 -22.77 15.35
N GLY A 23 56.99 -21.96 14.91
CA GLY A 23 58.32 -22.44 14.52
C GLY A 23 58.36 -23.27 13.23
N SER A 24 57.23 -23.43 12.52
CA SER A 24 57.18 -24.03 11.17
C SER A 24 57.10 -22.92 10.12
N VAL A 25 57.94 -23.00 9.09
CA VAL A 25 58.04 -21.97 8.04
C VAL A 25 57.26 -22.43 6.82
N TYR A 26 56.28 -21.61 6.42
CA TYR A 26 55.42 -21.86 5.28
C TYR A 26 55.69 -20.85 4.17
N ASP A 27 55.83 -21.36 2.95
CA ASP A 27 55.81 -20.56 1.73
C ASP A 27 54.35 -20.31 1.35
N VAL A 28 53.90 -19.08 1.57
CA VAL A 28 52.53 -18.64 1.32
C VAL A 28 52.43 -17.76 0.09
N THR A 29 53.47 -17.70 -0.74
CA THR A 29 53.56 -16.83 -1.93
C THR A 29 52.32 -16.94 -2.82
N ASP A 30 51.94 -18.17 -3.19
CA ASP A 30 50.78 -18.43 -4.05
C ASP A 30 49.43 -18.25 -3.33
N PHE A 31 49.46 -18.19 -1.99
CA PHE A 31 48.26 -18.04 -1.16
C PHE A 31 47.96 -16.59 -0.78
N VAL A 32 48.92 -15.67 -0.92
CA VAL A 32 48.76 -14.24 -0.54
C VAL A 32 47.49 -13.63 -1.14
N ASP A 33 47.26 -13.84 -2.44
CA ASP A 33 46.10 -13.27 -3.15
C ASP A 33 44.80 -14.07 -2.92
N LEU A 34 44.90 -15.29 -2.39
CA LEU A 34 43.77 -16.16 -2.08
C LEU A 34 43.31 -16.04 -0.62
N HIS A 35 44.05 -15.33 0.21
CA HIS A 35 43.76 -15.22 1.63
C HIS A 35 42.44 -14.47 1.89
N PRO A 36 41.47 -15.06 2.63
CA PRO A 36 40.17 -14.43 2.89
C PRO A 36 40.24 -13.08 3.63
N GLY A 37 41.26 -12.87 4.47
CA GLY A 37 41.51 -11.59 5.15
C GLY A 37 42.18 -10.52 4.26
N GLY A 38 42.44 -10.84 2.99
CA GLY A 38 43.14 -10.00 2.04
C GLY A 38 44.67 -10.12 2.10
N PRO A 39 45.37 -9.73 1.02
CA PRO A 39 46.80 -9.96 0.84
C PRO A 39 47.67 -9.14 1.81
N ASN A 40 47.23 -7.94 2.19
CA ASN A 40 48.01 -7.03 3.04
C ASN A 40 48.23 -7.58 4.46
N VAL A 41 47.33 -8.42 4.96
CA VAL A 41 47.44 -9.04 6.28
C VAL A 41 48.60 -10.02 6.33
N ILE A 42 48.72 -10.88 5.32
CA ILE A 42 49.85 -11.83 5.20
C ILE A 42 51.14 -11.08 4.88
N LEU A 43 51.11 -10.11 3.97
CA LEU A 43 52.31 -9.36 3.56
C LEU A 43 52.96 -8.61 4.73
N ARG A 44 52.18 -8.17 5.73
CA ARG A 44 52.72 -7.56 6.96
C ARG A 44 53.60 -8.52 7.76
N CYS A 45 53.31 -9.81 7.65
CA CYS A 45 53.96 -10.92 8.35
C CYS A 45 55.08 -11.58 7.53
N ALA A 46 55.29 -11.15 6.28
CA ALA A 46 56.28 -11.76 5.39
C ALA A 46 57.69 -11.68 5.97
N GLY A 47 58.40 -12.81 5.98
CA GLY A 47 59.74 -12.98 6.55
C GLY A 47 59.80 -12.97 8.08
N LYS A 48 58.66 -13.04 8.79
CA LYS A 48 58.56 -12.87 10.26
C LYS A 48 57.88 -14.06 10.94
N ASP A 49 57.89 -14.05 12.27
CA ASP A 49 57.04 -14.91 13.09
C ASP A 49 55.63 -14.31 13.19
N ALA A 50 54.67 -15.00 12.58
CA ALA A 50 53.27 -14.63 12.48
C ALA A 50 52.39 -15.40 13.49
N THR A 51 52.98 -16.12 14.44
CA THR A 51 52.26 -17.00 15.37
C THR A 51 51.16 -16.27 16.13
N ASP A 52 51.47 -15.10 16.69
CA ASP A 52 50.49 -14.33 17.49
C ASP A 52 49.35 -13.76 16.61
N ASP A 53 49.66 -13.29 15.39
CA ASP A 53 48.63 -12.84 14.44
C ASP A 53 47.74 -14.01 14.00
N PHE A 54 48.33 -15.18 13.74
CA PHE A 54 47.62 -16.38 13.34
C PHE A 54 46.70 -16.89 14.46
N ASP A 55 47.21 -17.07 15.69
CA ASP A 55 46.45 -17.57 16.84
C ASP A 55 45.30 -16.63 17.25
N SER A 56 45.41 -15.33 16.93
CA SER A 56 44.35 -14.36 17.24
C SER A 56 43.06 -14.56 16.43
N VAL A 57 43.13 -15.29 15.30
CA VAL A 57 42.01 -15.47 14.37
C VAL A 57 41.78 -16.94 14.00
N HIS A 58 42.79 -17.80 14.12
CA HIS A 58 42.81 -19.13 13.51
C HIS A 58 43.29 -20.22 14.47
N ASP A 59 42.66 -21.40 14.37
CA ASP A 59 43.17 -22.62 14.99
C ASP A 59 44.19 -23.32 14.08
N LYS A 60 45.18 -23.98 14.69
CA LYS A 60 46.28 -24.69 13.98
C LYS A 60 45.82 -25.66 12.89
N GLU A 61 44.63 -26.24 13.03
CA GLU A 61 44.05 -27.21 12.10
C GLU A 61 43.83 -26.61 10.70
N ILE A 62 43.62 -25.29 10.58
CA ILE A 62 43.34 -24.64 9.30
C ILE A 62 44.56 -24.62 8.38
N LEU A 63 45.78 -24.68 8.92
CA LEU A 63 47.01 -24.71 8.10
C LEU A 63 47.06 -25.94 7.20
N ALA A 64 46.63 -27.10 7.70
CA ALA A 64 46.60 -28.34 6.93
C ALA A 64 45.48 -28.35 5.88
N GLN A 65 44.44 -27.53 6.05
CA GLN A 65 43.30 -27.44 5.12
C GLN A 65 43.52 -26.37 4.05
N SER A 66 44.20 -25.27 4.40
CA SER A 66 44.38 -24.11 3.53
C SER A 66 45.72 -24.09 2.78
N LEU A 67 46.75 -24.77 3.29
CA LEU A 67 48.07 -24.83 2.65
C LEU A 67 48.37 -26.25 2.19
N THR A 68 49.03 -26.36 1.03
CA THR A 68 49.49 -27.66 0.53
C THR A 68 50.64 -28.18 1.39
N PRO A 69 50.84 -29.51 1.53
CA PRO A 69 51.98 -30.07 2.24
C PRO A 69 53.34 -29.57 1.70
N SER A 70 53.38 -29.21 0.41
CA SER A 70 54.54 -28.59 -0.25
C SER A 70 54.83 -27.14 0.17
N ALA A 71 53.90 -26.46 0.83
CA ALA A 71 54.11 -25.11 1.37
C ALA A 71 55.04 -25.13 2.59
N LEU A 72 55.12 -26.24 3.33
CA LEU A 72 56.01 -26.35 4.48
C LEU A 72 57.48 -26.46 4.04
N ARG A 73 58.27 -25.41 4.28
CA ARG A 73 59.68 -25.33 3.88
C ARG A 73 60.63 -25.89 4.95
N GLY A 74 60.24 -25.81 6.21
CA GLY A 74 61.07 -26.31 7.30
C GLY A 74 60.63 -25.81 8.66
N ARG A 75 61.55 -25.91 9.62
CA ARG A 75 61.38 -25.36 10.97
C ARG A 75 62.51 -24.39 11.27
N ILE A 76 62.19 -23.36 12.05
CA ILE A 76 63.15 -22.40 12.59
C ILE A 76 63.11 -22.49 14.12
N GLU A 77 64.25 -22.26 14.78
CA GLU A 77 64.31 -22.21 16.25
C GLU A 77 63.38 -21.09 16.75
N PRO A 78 62.61 -21.31 17.84
CA PRO A 78 61.78 -20.29 18.44
C PRO A 78 62.58 -19.00 18.75
N ASP A 79 61.93 -17.84 18.65
CA ASP A 79 62.51 -16.52 18.95
C ASP A 79 63.66 -16.05 18.03
N MET A 80 63.96 -16.77 16.95
CA MET A 80 64.96 -16.35 15.96
C MET A 80 64.45 -15.30 14.96
N LEU A 81 63.13 -15.13 14.81
CA LEU A 81 62.51 -14.15 13.93
C LEU A 81 61.85 -13.03 14.75
N ALA A 82 61.85 -11.82 14.21
CA ALA A 82 61.05 -10.74 14.78
C ALA A 82 59.55 -11.10 14.70
N LYS A 83 58.81 -10.84 15.77
CA LYS A 83 57.35 -10.99 15.76
C LYS A 83 56.74 -9.95 14.82
N SER A 84 55.73 -10.35 14.05
CA SER A 84 54.96 -9.47 13.16
C SER A 84 54.34 -8.25 13.89
N ASN A 85 54.12 -8.38 15.19
CA ASN A 85 53.58 -7.34 16.08
C ASN A 85 54.58 -6.25 16.52
N ASP A 86 55.90 -6.43 16.32
CA ASP A 86 56.94 -5.48 16.78
C ASP A 86 57.16 -4.27 15.85
N VAL A 87 56.41 -4.17 14.73
CA VAL A 87 56.46 -2.97 13.88
C VAL A 87 55.38 -1.99 14.33
N ASN A 88 55.83 -0.92 14.99
CA ASN A 88 55.11 0.30 15.34
C ASN A 88 53.80 0.43 14.55
N ILE A 89 52.68 0.34 15.28
CA ILE A 89 51.40 0.85 14.83
C ILE A 89 51.67 2.28 14.37
N ILE A 90 51.68 2.49 13.05
CA ILE A 90 51.56 3.83 12.48
C ILE A 90 50.15 4.25 12.88
N THR A 91 50.03 4.84 14.07
CA THR A 91 48.91 5.69 14.41
C THR A 91 48.83 6.67 13.25
N PRO A 92 47.71 6.75 12.50
CA PRO A 92 47.60 7.75 11.46
C PRO A 92 47.87 9.09 12.16
N SER A 93 48.96 9.76 11.77
CA SER A 93 49.25 11.12 12.18
C SER A 93 47.95 11.90 12.07
N ASN A 94 47.56 12.60 13.15
CA ASN A 94 46.44 13.55 13.17
C ASN A 94 46.35 14.24 11.80
N ARG A 95 45.49 13.74 10.92
CA ARG A 95 45.23 14.40 9.65
C ARG A 95 44.57 15.70 10.05
N ASP A 96 45.14 16.79 9.58
CA ASP A 96 44.64 18.13 9.81
C ASP A 96 43.11 18.11 9.69
N ALA A 97 42.40 18.34 10.80
CA ALA A 97 40.94 18.25 10.86
C ALA A 97 40.26 19.29 9.96
N SER A 98 41.03 20.20 9.36
CA SER A 98 40.59 21.16 8.37
C SER A 98 40.48 20.61 6.94
N LEU A 99 41.09 19.45 6.63
CA LEU A 99 41.02 18.84 5.32
C LEU A 99 39.84 17.87 5.22
N PRO A 100 39.08 17.90 4.11
CA PRO A 100 37.99 16.95 3.92
C PRO A 100 38.51 15.51 3.78
N PRO A 101 37.73 14.50 4.19
CA PRO A 101 38.14 13.11 4.07
C PRO A 101 38.36 12.71 2.60
N PRO A 102 39.20 11.71 2.29
CA PRO A 102 39.28 11.19 0.92
C PRO A 102 37.91 10.68 0.44
N LEU A 103 37.58 10.86 -0.85
CA LEU A 103 36.31 10.40 -1.44
C LEU A 103 36.04 8.90 -1.23
N THR A 104 37.09 8.08 -1.14
CA THR A 104 37.02 6.64 -0.84
C THR A 104 36.47 6.35 0.54
N ASN A 105 36.58 7.29 1.48
CA ASN A 105 36.07 7.16 2.85
C ASN A 105 34.60 7.58 2.97
N LEU A 106 34.02 8.17 1.92
CA LEU A 106 32.59 8.46 1.86
C LEU A 106 31.87 7.19 1.44
N LEU A 107 31.00 6.70 2.32
CA LEU A 107 30.30 5.42 2.19
C LEU A 107 28.84 5.60 1.84
N ASN A 108 28.27 6.77 2.14
CA ASN A 108 26.86 7.08 1.87
C ASN A 108 26.60 8.57 1.68
N LEU A 109 25.41 8.91 1.18
CA LEU A 109 25.03 10.31 0.91
C LEU A 109 24.98 11.21 2.15
N HIS A 110 24.82 10.66 3.36
CA HIS A 110 24.85 11.46 4.60
C HIS A 110 26.27 11.90 4.95
N ASP A 111 27.30 11.17 4.52
CA ASP A 111 28.70 11.55 4.77
C ASP A 111 29.03 12.85 4.01
N PHE A 112 28.52 12.99 2.77
CA PHE A 112 28.62 14.25 2.02
C PHE A 112 27.88 15.41 2.71
N GLU A 113 26.72 15.14 3.31
CA GLU A 113 25.97 16.16 4.06
C GLU A 113 26.76 16.64 5.29
N GLN A 114 27.42 15.74 6.01
CA GLN A 114 28.29 16.07 7.14
C GLN A 114 29.52 16.88 6.70
N VAL A 115 30.19 16.46 5.62
CA VAL A 115 31.34 17.20 5.06
C VAL A 115 30.89 18.60 4.61
N ALA A 116 29.77 18.69 3.90
CA ALA A 116 29.22 19.97 3.46
C ALA A 116 28.86 20.90 4.62
N GLN A 117 28.31 20.36 5.72
CA GLN A 117 28.01 21.14 6.93
C GLN A 117 29.27 21.79 7.52
N GLN A 118 30.41 21.11 7.45
CA GLN A 118 31.67 21.58 8.02
C GLN A 118 32.42 22.56 7.10
N HIS A 119 32.30 22.41 5.78
CA HIS A 119 33.16 23.10 4.82
C HIS A 119 32.44 24.17 3.99
N LEU A 120 31.11 24.18 3.94
CA LEU A 120 30.38 25.22 3.23
C LEU A 120 30.37 26.53 4.05
N PRO A 121 30.42 27.70 3.37
CA PRO A 121 30.12 28.96 4.02
C PRO A 121 28.74 28.91 4.71
N PRO A 122 28.57 29.54 5.89
CA PRO A 122 27.30 29.49 6.64
C PRO A 122 26.07 29.85 5.80
N ASN A 123 26.17 30.86 4.93
CA ASN A 123 25.09 31.27 4.02
C ASN A 123 24.75 30.19 2.99
N ALA A 124 25.76 29.52 2.44
CA ALA A 124 25.57 28.42 1.49
C ALA A 124 24.90 27.21 2.17
N TRP A 125 25.38 26.85 3.35
CA TRP A 125 24.79 25.78 4.16
C TRP A 125 23.32 26.08 4.49
N ALA A 126 23.02 27.27 5.03
CA ALA A 126 21.68 27.70 5.36
C ALA A 126 20.77 27.69 4.12
N TYR A 127 21.27 28.16 2.97
CA TYR A 127 20.53 28.15 1.72
C TYR A 127 20.19 26.73 1.24
N TYR A 128 21.11 25.77 1.31
CA TYR A 128 20.87 24.40 0.84
C TYR A 128 20.06 23.55 1.81
N THR A 129 20.40 23.60 3.10
CA THR A 129 19.80 22.70 4.08
C THR A 129 18.36 23.09 4.41
N SER A 130 18.06 24.39 4.45
CA SER A 130 16.76 24.86 4.95
C SER A 130 15.56 24.30 4.19
N GLY A 131 14.51 24.00 4.95
CA GLY A 131 13.12 23.86 4.50
C GLY A 131 12.29 25.10 4.87
N SER A 132 10.99 25.04 4.60
CA SER A 132 10.03 26.06 5.03
C SER A 132 9.61 25.87 6.47
N ASP A 133 9.35 26.97 7.15
CA ASP A 133 8.73 27.05 8.47
C ASP A 133 9.38 26.06 9.47
N ASP A 134 8.64 25.07 9.96
CA ASP A 134 9.12 24.10 10.97
C ASP A 134 9.91 22.93 10.35
N GLU A 135 10.11 22.93 9.03
CA GLU A 135 10.72 21.89 8.22
C GLU A 135 10.06 20.50 8.39
N ILE A 136 8.76 20.45 8.68
CA ILE A 136 8.00 19.20 8.87
C ILE A 136 8.03 18.38 7.57
N SER A 137 7.64 18.95 6.44
CA SER A 137 7.60 18.26 5.14
C SER A 137 8.97 17.77 4.70
N LYS A 138 10.03 18.55 4.94
CA LYS A 138 11.42 18.13 4.66
C LYS A 138 11.74 16.83 5.39
N ARG A 139 11.40 16.72 6.68
CA ARG A 139 11.61 15.50 7.48
C ARG A 139 10.65 14.37 7.07
N GLN A 140 9.39 14.68 6.77
CA GLN A 140 8.39 13.67 6.41
C GLN A 140 8.69 13.00 5.06
N ASN A 141 9.29 13.71 4.11
CA ASN A 141 9.75 13.15 2.83
C ASN A 141 10.62 11.91 3.05
N SER A 142 11.65 12.00 3.90
CA SER A 142 12.53 10.85 4.21
C SER A 142 11.83 9.81 5.10
N LYS A 143 11.00 10.22 6.07
CA LYS A 143 10.26 9.30 6.93
C LYS A 143 9.29 8.41 6.16
N ALA A 144 8.69 8.89 5.07
CA ALA A 144 7.78 8.10 4.25
C ALA A 144 8.46 6.83 3.69
N PHE A 145 9.70 6.94 3.21
CA PHE A 145 10.47 5.78 2.74
C PHE A 145 10.78 4.76 3.84
N GLN A 146 10.93 5.21 5.10
CA GLN A 146 11.15 4.33 6.25
C GLN A 146 9.88 3.54 6.66
N LYS A 147 8.69 4.00 6.24
CA LYS A 147 7.44 3.27 6.45
C LYS A 147 7.23 2.14 5.44
N VAL A 148 8.02 2.09 4.36
CA VAL A 148 7.95 1.02 3.35
C VAL A 148 9.10 0.03 3.55
N SER A 149 8.78 -1.26 3.66
CA SER A 149 9.78 -2.34 3.76
C SER A 149 9.93 -3.08 2.44
N LEU A 150 11.16 -3.48 2.10
CA LEU A 150 11.44 -4.39 0.98
C LEU A 150 11.09 -5.83 1.38
N ARG A 151 10.70 -6.67 0.41
CA ARG A 151 10.38 -8.09 0.59
C ARG A 151 11.32 -8.96 -0.26
N PRO A 152 12.50 -9.33 0.26
CA PRO A 152 13.49 -10.16 -0.43
C PRO A 152 12.93 -11.48 -0.97
N ARG A 153 13.48 -11.97 -2.08
CA ARG A 153 13.11 -13.26 -2.69
C ARG A 153 14.35 -14.14 -2.80
N ILE A 154 14.35 -15.24 -2.04
CA ILE A 154 15.46 -16.19 -1.95
C ILE A 154 15.43 -17.23 -3.07
N LEU A 155 16.55 -17.97 -3.22
CA LEU A 155 16.72 -19.07 -4.17
C LEU A 155 16.42 -18.69 -5.62
N ARG A 156 16.85 -17.48 -6.02
CA ARG A 156 16.80 -17.00 -7.40
C ARG A 156 18.20 -16.88 -7.96
N SER A 157 18.41 -17.40 -9.17
CA SER A 157 19.69 -17.27 -9.87
C SER A 157 19.80 -15.85 -10.46
N ILE A 158 20.73 -15.05 -9.94
CA ILE A 158 20.96 -13.65 -10.36
C ILE A 158 22.42 -13.52 -10.84
N PRO A 159 22.72 -13.78 -12.12
CA PRO A 159 24.09 -13.69 -12.63
C PRO A 159 24.56 -12.25 -12.86
N ALA A 160 23.62 -11.33 -13.14
CA ALA A 160 23.87 -9.91 -13.36
C ALA A 160 22.59 -9.11 -13.12
N VAL A 161 22.74 -7.81 -12.88
CA VAL A 161 21.65 -6.85 -12.76
C VAL A 161 21.76 -5.76 -13.83
N ASP A 162 20.63 -5.33 -14.35
CA ASP A 162 20.49 -4.25 -15.31
C ASP A 162 19.66 -3.12 -14.69
N THR A 163 20.32 -1.99 -14.46
CA THR A 163 19.74 -0.77 -13.89
C THR A 163 19.40 0.28 -14.94
N THR A 164 19.54 -0.04 -16.23
CA THR A 164 19.28 0.90 -17.31
C THR A 164 17.78 1.13 -17.51
N THR A 165 17.41 2.36 -17.89
CA THR A 165 16.04 2.73 -18.23
C THR A 165 16.04 3.96 -19.14
N THR A 166 14.87 4.57 -19.36
CA THR A 166 14.74 5.81 -20.13
C THR A 166 13.98 6.90 -19.38
N ILE A 167 14.43 8.14 -19.53
CA ILE A 167 13.74 9.35 -19.07
C ILE A 167 13.41 10.18 -20.30
N LEU A 168 12.14 10.36 -20.60
CA LEU A 168 11.62 11.05 -21.78
C LEU A 168 12.25 10.55 -23.09
N GLY A 169 12.45 9.24 -23.19
CA GLY A 169 13.08 8.58 -24.34
C GLY A 169 14.61 8.67 -24.40
N LYS A 170 15.26 9.33 -23.43
CA LYS A 170 16.72 9.37 -23.32
C LYS A 170 17.23 8.24 -22.43
N PRO A 171 18.23 7.45 -22.86
CA PRO A 171 18.76 6.37 -22.05
C PRO A 171 19.47 6.90 -20.81
N VAL A 172 19.28 6.22 -19.68
CA VAL A 172 20.01 6.47 -18.44
C VAL A 172 20.51 5.17 -17.85
N SER A 173 21.68 5.23 -17.21
CA SER A 173 22.36 4.07 -16.62
C SER A 173 21.80 3.64 -15.26
N LEU A 174 20.98 4.48 -14.64
CA LEU A 174 20.38 4.29 -13.32
C LEU A 174 19.04 5.06 -13.31
N PRO A 175 17.99 4.65 -12.56
CA PRO A 175 16.70 5.33 -12.55
C PRO A 175 16.74 6.59 -11.67
N ILE A 176 17.73 7.44 -11.87
CA ILE A 176 17.92 8.72 -11.19
C ILE A 176 18.19 9.86 -12.18
N TYR A 177 17.86 11.08 -11.78
CA TYR A 177 18.29 12.31 -12.43
C TYR A 177 18.72 13.35 -11.39
N MET A 178 19.57 14.29 -11.79
CA MET A 178 19.88 15.45 -10.94
C MET A 178 18.73 16.44 -11.07
N SER A 179 17.96 16.60 -9.98
CA SER A 179 16.82 17.52 -9.96
C SER A 179 17.30 18.97 -10.05
N ALA A 180 16.42 19.87 -10.47
CA ALA A 180 16.73 21.29 -10.54
C ALA A 180 17.10 21.83 -9.15
N VAL A 181 18.37 22.16 -8.98
CA VAL A 181 18.93 22.76 -7.77
C VAL A 181 19.28 24.22 -8.06
N GLY A 182 19.13 25.08 -7.05
CA GLY A 182 19.51 26.49 -7.18
C GLY A 182 21.02 26.69 -7.35
N ILE A 183 21.52 27.86 -6.94
CA ILE A 183 22.89 28.34 -7.16
C ILE A 183 23.95 27.31 -6.73
N ALA A 184 24.47 26.49 -7.66
CA ALA A 184 25.46 25.45 -7.33
C ALA A 184 26.86 26.02 -7.04
N LYS A 185 27.15 27.24 -7.52
CA LYS A 185 28.38 27.97 -7.18
C LYS A 185 28.59 28.27 -5.70
N LEU A 186 27.55 28.20 -4.88
CA LEU A 186 27.71 28.31 -3.43
C LEU A 186 28.43 27.09 -2.82
N ALA A 187 28.45 25.95 -3.53
CA ALA A 187 29.19 24.75 -3.13
C ALA A 187 30.58 24.67 -3.74
N HIS A 188 30.71 25.00 -5.04
CA HIS A 188 31.94 24.84 -5.80
C HIS A 188 32.00 25.81 -6.99
N PRO A 189 33.16 26.41 -7.34
CA PRO A 189 33.27 27.38 -8.44
C PRO A 189 32.75 26.88 -9.80
N ASP A 190 32.93 25.58 -10.09
CA ASP A 190 32.44 24.95 -11.32
C ASP A 190 30.91 24.80 -11.37
N GLY A 191 30.23 24.88 -10.22
CA GLY A 191 28.77 24.90 -10.08
C GLY A 191 28.06 23.85 -10.94
N GLU A 192 27.09 24.30 -11.74
CA GLU A 192 26.25 23.46 -12.58
C GLU A 192 27.01 22.76 -13.72
N ARG A 193 28.23 23.22 -14.09
CA ARG A 193 29.08 22.53 -15.08
C ARG A 193 29.64 21.22 -14.54
N ALA A 194 30.02 21.20 -13.26
CA ALA A 194 30.48 19.98 -12.61
C ALA A 194 29.35 18.93 -12.54
N LEU A 195 28.10 19.38 -12.33
CA LEU A 195 26.92 18.51 -12.39
C LEU A 195 26.70 17.96 -13.81
N ALA A 196 26.82 18.79 -14.85
CA ALA A 196 26.71 18.36 -16.24
C ALA A 196 27.77 17.33 -16.61
N ALA A 197 29.04 17.60 -16.28
CA ALA A 197 30.14 16.70 -16.57
C ALA A 197 29.98 15.36 -15.84
N ALA A 198 29.60 15.38 -14.56
CA ALA A 198 29.35 14.17 -13.78
C ALA A 198 28.14 13.38 -14.33
N ALA A 199 27.03 14.05 -14.65
CA ALA A 199 25.86 13.41 -15.25
C ALA A 199 26.22 12.71 -16.57
N GLY A 200 27.01 13.37 -17.42
CA GLY A 200 27.50 12.79 -18.67
C GLY A 200 28.34 11.54 -18.47
N LYS A 201 29.36 11.63 -17.61
CA LYS A 201 30.28 10.51 -17.31
C LYS A 201 29.57 9.31 -16.70
N GLU A 202 28.51 9.55 -15.94
CA GLU A 202 27.73 8.50 -15.29
C GLU A 202 26.49 8.08 -16.09
N GLY A 203 26.24 8.65 -17.28
CA GLY A 203 25.08 8.31 -18.12
C GLY A 203 23.73 8.69 -17.51
N LEU A 204 23.63 9.88 -16.93
CA LEU A 204 22.45 10.43 -16.27
C LEU A 204 22.04 11.78 -16.89
N ILE A 205 20.92 12.33 -16.41
CA ILE A 205 20.38 13.62 -16.86
C ILE A 205 20.50 14.67 -15.76
N GLN A 206 20.87 15.88 -16.16
CA GLN A 206 20.73 17.07 -15.32
C GLN A 206 19.52 17.89 -15.76
N VAL A 207 18.69 18.26 -14.79
CA VAL A 207 17.67 19.31 -14.96
C VAL A 207 18.27 20.62 -14.47
N LEU A 208 18.55 21.55 -15.39
CA LEU A 208 19.13 22.85 -15.09
C LEU A 208 18.07 23.80 -14.52
N ALA A 209 18.33 24.40 -13.37
CA ALA A 209 17.41 25.33 -12.75
C ALA A 209 17.30 26.66 -13.51
N ASN A 210 16.11 27.28 -13.47
CA ASN A 210 15.87 28.61 -14.01
C ASN A 210 16.77 29.67 -13.34
N GLY A 211 17.09 29.46 -12.06
CA GLY A 211 18.00 30.29 -11.27
C GLY A 211 19.45 29.79 -11.21
N SER A 212 19.91 29.06 -12.23
CA SER A 212 21.29 28.58 -12.33
C SER A 212 22.30 29.73 -12.22
N SER A 213 23.44 29.44 -11.58
CA SER A 213 24.56 30.38 -11.45
C SER A 213 25.49 30.42 -12.69
N ILE A 214 25.20 29.54 -13.66
CA ILE A 214 25.92 29.39 -14.92
C ILE A 214 24.90 29.36 -16.08
N PRO A 215 25.13 30.13 -17.16
CA PRO A 215 24.28 30.11 -18.35
C PRO A 215 24.20 28.71 -18.99
N ILE A 216 23.08 28.40 -19.63
CA ILE A 216 22.84 27.07 -20.22
C ILE A 216 23.92 26.71 -21.25
N GLU A 217 24.44 27.66 -22.02
CA GLU A 217 25.48 27.42 -23.03
C GLU A 217 26.76 26.86 -22.38
N SER A 218 27.22 27.48 -21.29
CA SER A 218 28.41 27.01 -20.57
C SER A 218 28.18 25.67 -19.86
N VAL A 219 26.94 25.34 -19.50
CA VAL A 219 26.55 24.01 -18.99
C VAL A 219 26.58 22.98 -20.12
N MET A 220 26.08 23.34 -21.31
CA MET A 220 26.12 22.50 -22.51
C MET A 220 27.55 22.20 -22.97
N ASP A 221 28.48 23.16 -22.81
CA ASP A 221 29.90 22.99 -23.10
C ASP A 221 30.61 22.01 -22.15
N ALA A 222 30.06 21.80 -20.96
CA ALA A 222 30.62 20.88 -19.96
C ALA A 222 30.15 19.43 -20.15
N ARG A 223 29.29 19.16 -21.14
CA ARG A 223 28.81 17.82 -21.46
C ARG A 223 29.95 16.95 -21.99
N VAL A 224 29.85 15.64 -21.77
CA VAL A 224 30.80 14.67 -22.32
C VAL A 224 30.55 14.32 -23.78
N SER A 225 29.33 14.56 -24.27
CA SER A 225 28.98 14.41 -25.69
C SER A 225 27.84 15.35 -26.11
N PRO A 226 27.71 15.67 -27.41
CA PRO A 226 26.59 16.47 -27.94
C PRO A 226 25.21 15.85 -27.71
N GLU A 227 25.12 14.53 -27.56
CA GLU A 227 23.89 13.78 -27.35
C GLU A 227 23.46 13.72 -25.87
N GLN A 228 24.38 14.07 -24.94
CA GLN A 228 24.07 14.09 -23.52
C GLN A 228 22.89 15.05 -23.25
N PRO A 229 21.78 14.56 -22.67
CA PRO A 229 20.61 15.39 -22.44
C PRO A 229 20.81 16.34 -21.26
N ILE A 230 20.40 17.59 -21.47
CA ILE A 230 20.13 18.57 -20.40
C ILE A 230 18.68 18.99 -20.53
N PHE A 231 17.94 18.98 -19.43
CA PHE A 231 16.58 19.50 -19.39
C PHE A 231 16.57 20.88 -18.74
N GLN A 232 15.65 21.74 -19.14
CA GLN A 232 15.53 23.08 -18.57
C GLN A 232 14.32 23.15 -17.64
N GLN A 233 14.52 23.55 -16.39
CA GLN A 233 13.45 23.93 -15.49
C GLN A 233 13.01 25.37 -15.77
N LEU A 234 11.70 25.61 -15.79
CA LEU A 234 11.10 26.92 -15.99
C LEU A 234 10.33 27.35 -14.74
N TYR A 235 10.62 28.56 -14.27
CA TYR A 235 9.69 29.34 -13.46
C TYR A 235 9.10 30.42 -14.34
N VAL A 236 7.76 30.48 -14.41
CA VAL A 236 7.08 31.54 -15.16
C VAL A 236 7.37 32.86 -14.46
N ASN A 237 7.98 33.78 -15.20
CA ASN A 237 8.28 35.12 -14.74
C ASN A 237 7.02 35.99 -14.80
N ARG A 238 6.92 36.98 -13.91
CA ARG A 238 5.86 38.01 -13.96
C ARG A 238 5.84 38.75 -15.29
N ASP A 239 7.02 38.95 -15.87
CA ASP A 239 7.19 39.40 -17.25
C ASP A 239 7.24 38.17 -18.16
N ILE A 240 6.12 37.88 -18.82
CA ILE A 240 5.97 36.66 -19.62
C ILE A 240 7.01 36.58 -20.74
N GLN A 241 7.44 37.73 -21.30
CA GLN A 241 8.43 37.77 -22.38
C GLN A 241 9.77 37.15 -21.95
N LYS A 242 10.19 37.37 -20.70
CA LYS A 242 11.40 36.73 -20.15
C LYS A 242 11.28 35.21 -20.08
N SER A 243 10.08 34.70 -19.89
CA SER A 243 9.81 33.26 -19.91
C SER A 243 9.89 32.72 -21.34
N GLU A 244 9.37 33.46 -22.32
CA GLU A 244 9.50 33.11 -23.75
C GLU A 244 10.97 33.06 -24.19
N ASP A 245 11.73 34.10 -23.84
CA ASP A 245 13.14 34.21 -24.18
C ASP A 245 13.94 33.07 -23.55
N MET A 246 13.63 32.70 -22.30
CA MET A 246 14.25 31.57 -21.62
C MET A 246 13.96 30.24 -22.33
N VAL A 247 12.70 29.98 -22.70
CA VAL A 247 12.31 28.76 -23.40
C VAL A 247 13.01 28.67 -24.76
N ARG A 248 13.01 29.77 -25.54
CA ARG A 248 13.67 29.84 -26.85
C ARG A 248 15.18 29.67 -26.73
N ARG A 249 15.81 30.30 -25.73
CA ARG A 249 17.25 30.16 -25.45
C ARG A 249 17.61 28.73 -25.07
N ALA A 250 16.79 28.09 -24.24
CA ALA A 250 17.03 26.71 -23.84
C ALA A 250 16.92 25.74 -25.02
N GLU A 251 15.89 25.91 -25.88
CA GLU A 251 15.73 25.11 -27.09
C GLU A 251 16.87 25.34 -28.09
N LEU A 252 17.29 26.59 -28.30
CA LEU A 252 18.45 26.93 -29.15
C LEU A 252 19.76 26.31 -28.64
N ALA A 253 19.96 26.28 -27.32
CA ALA A 253 21.12 25.65 -26.71
C ALA A 253 21.08 24.10 -26.76
N GLY A 254 19.96 23.51 -27.17
CA GLY A 254 19.80 22.06 -27.31
C GLY A 254 19.19 21.36 -26.09
N ALA A 255 18.44 22.07 -25.24
CA ALA A 255 17.69 21.44 -24.16
C ALA A 255 16.71 20.40 -24.71
N SER A 256 16.61 19.26 -24.03
CA SER A 256 15.82 18.11 -24.49
C SER A 256 14.40 18.04 -23.90
N ALA A 257 14.07 18.87 -22.92
CA ALA A 257 12.73 18.96 -22.30
C ALA A 257 12.58 20.26 -21.49
N ILE A 258 11.35 20.71 -21.29
CA ILE A 258 10.98 21.83 -20.41
C ILE A 258 10.20 21.30 -19.20
N TRP A 259 10.70 21.59 -18.00
CA TRP A 259 10.10 21.19 -16.73
C TRP A 259 9.53 22.43 -16.03
N ILE A 260 8.22 22.64 -16.10
CA ILE A 260 7.57 23.79 -15.46
C ILE A 260 7.34 23.51 -13.97
N THR A 261 7.87 24.35 -13.09
CA THR A 261 7.68 24.22 -11.64
C THR A 261 6.45 25.00 -11.18
N VAL A 262 5.52 24.33 -10.49
CA VAL A 262 4.23 24.90 -10.06
C VAL A 262 4.00 24.88 -8.54
N ASP A 263 4.87 24.22 -7.77
CA ASP A 263 4.75 24.08 -6.30
C ASP A 263 5.19 25.32 -5.49
N SER A 264 5.67 26.37 -6.16
CA SER A 264 6.29 27.54 -5.53
C SER A 264 5.80 28.87 -6.11
N PRO A 265 4.48 29.13 -6.18
CA PRO A 265 3.96 30.43 -6.63
C PRO A 265 4.35 31.56 -5.68
N VAL A 266 4.64 31.22 -4.43
CA VAL A 266 5.23 32.09 -3.41
C VAL A 266 6.42 31.37 -2.78
N VAL A 267 7.38 32.14 -2.30
CA VAL A 267 8.57 31.65 -1.59
C VAL A 267 8.18 31.05 -0.26
N GLY A 268 8.55 29.80 -0.01
CA GLY A 268 8.49 29.21 1.32
C GLY A 268 9.40 29.94 2.31
N LYS A 269 8.94 30.12 3.55
CA LYS A 269 9.66 30.88 4.57
C LYS A 269 10.81 30.05 5.14
N ARG A 270 12.02 30.22 4.59
CA ARG A 270 13.20 29.46 4.98
C ARG A 270 13.93 30.13 6.13
N GLU A 271 13.48 29.85 7.36
CA GLU A 271 13.89 30.63 8.54
C GLU A 271 15.40 30.62 8.84
N MET A 272 16.10 29.52 8.55
CA MET A 272 17.56 29.47 8.72
C MET A 272 18.30 30.43 7.76
N ASP A 273 17.84 30.52 6.50
CA ASP A 273 18.39 31.42 5.48
C ASP A 273 18.09 32.89 5.85
N GLU A 274 16.85 33.19 6.26
CA GLU A 274 16.46 34.54 6.69
C GLU A 274 17.20 34.99 7.97
N ARG A 275 17.29 34.14 8.99
CA ARG A 275 17.94 34.47 10.27
C ARG A 275 19.42 34.80 10.09
N LEU A 276 20.12 34.07 9.24
CA LEU A 276 21.54 34.30 8.99
C LEU A 276 21.77 35.61 8.22
N ASN A 277 20.95 35.91 7.20
CA ASN A 277 21.04 37.18 6.49
C ASN A 277 20.67 38.38 7.37
N LEU A 278 19.71 38.24 8.29
CA LEU A 278 19.41 39.26 9.29
C LEU A 278 20.59 39.51 10.24
N GLN A 279 21.30 38.46 10.66
CA GLN A 279 22.49 38.59 11.51
C GLN A 279 23.65 39.27 10.79
N VAL A 280 23.89 38.95 9.51
CA VAL A 280 24.92 39.59 8.70
C VAL A 280 24.60 41.07 8.49
N GLN A 281 23.36 41.40 8.12
CA GLN A 281 22.97 42.79 7.84
C GLN A 281 22.86 43.65 9.08
N ALA A 282 22.43 43.10 10.22
CA ALA A 282 22.44 43.83 11.50
C ALA A 282 23.86 44.23 11.94
N ARG A 283 24.90 43.52 11.47
CA ARG A 283 26.31 43.89 11.70
C ARG A 283 26.81 44.98 10.74
N GLU A 284 26.22 45.10 9.55
CA GLU A 284 26.62 46.08 8.53
C GLU A 284 25.81 47.39 8.62
N ASP A 285 24.49 47.33 8.86
CA ASP A 285 23.58 48.47 8.99
C ASP A 285 22.28 48.08 9.74
N PRO A 286 22.07 48.53 11.00
CA PRO A 286 20.89 48.21 11.81
C PRO A 286 19.54 48.69 11.22
N SER A 287 19.55 49.59 10.24
CA SER A 287 18.35 50.16 9.62
C SER A 287 17.80 49.32 8.45
N ARG A 288 18.58 48.35 7.93
CA ARG A 288 18.20 47.49 6.80
C ARG A 288 17.41 46.26 7.24
N LYS A 289 16.21 46.08 6.67
CA LYS A 289 15.42 44.85 6.79
C LYS A 289 15.92 43.81 5.78
N GLY A 290 16.78 42.91 6.21
CA GLY A 290 17.33 41.86 5.34
C GLY A 290 16.34 40.80 4.88
N GLN A 291 16.59 40.25 3.68
CA GLN A 291 15.82 39.15 3.10
C GLN A 291 16.76 37.96 2.81
N GLY A 292 16.27 36.74 2.99
CA GLY A 292 16.99 35.49 2.65
C GLY A 292 17.29 35.38 1.15
N VAL A 293 18.31 34.59 0.77
CA VAL A 293 18.70 34.39 -0.66
C VAL A 293 17.51 33.85 -1.47
N ALA A 294 16.67 32.99 -0.89
CA ALA A 294 15.44 32.50 -1.55
C ALA A 294 14.54 33.64 -2.03
N LYS A 295 14.30 34.57 -1.11
CA LYS A 295 13.25 35.58 -1.24
C LYS A 295 13.60 36.58 -2.33
N THR A 296 14.87 36.92 -2.43
CA THR A 296 15.42 37.75 -3.50
C THR A 296 15.19 37.12 -4.87
N MET A 297 15.56 35.83 -5.05
CA MET A 297 15.46 35.17 -6.36
C MET A 297 14.04 35.03 -6.87
N ALA A 298 13.09 34.80 -5.97
CA ALA A 298 11.72 34.48 -6.34
C ALA A 298 10.78 35.68 -6.42
N SER A 299 11.27 36.89 -6.16
CA SER A 299 10.54 38.15 -6.36
C SER A 299 9.99 38.34 -7.79
N THR A 300 10.61 37.67 -8.77
CA THR A 300 10.26 37.74 -10.19
C THR A 300 9.31 36.62 -10.67
N ILE A 301 9.00 35.64 -9.82
CA ILE A 301 8.14 34.50 -10.16
C ILE A 301 6.68 34.97 -10.17
N SER A 302 5.92 34.54 -11.18
CA SER A 302 4.49 34.79 -11.31
C SER A 302 3.70 33.84 -10.40
N PRO A 303 2.85 34.36 -9.49
CA PRO A 303 1.95 33.53 -8.69
C PRO A 303 0.64 33.20 -9.44
N PHE A 304 0.42 33.79 -10.62
CA PHE A 304 -0.85 33.72 -11.36
C PHE A 304 -0.75 32.75 -12.54
N ILE A 305 -0.31 31.52 -12.29
CA ILE A 305 -0.30 30.46 -13.29
C ILE A 305 -1.46 29.49 -13.04
N ASP A 306 -2.12 29.07 -14.11
CA ASP A 306 -3.17 28.05 -14.12
C ASP A 306 -2.85 27.01 -15.21
N TRP A 307 -3.79 26.12 -15.50
CA TRP A 307 -3.61 25.05 -16.48
C TRP A 307 -3.45 25.55 -17.93
N ASP A 308 -3.88 26.78 -18.26
CA ASP A 308 -3.76 27.34 -19.60
C ASP A 308 -2.31 27.66 -19.98
N ILE A 309 -1.40 27.70 -18.98
CA ILE A 309 0.04 27.84 -19.21
C ILE A 309 0.60 26.74 -20.13
N LEU A 310 -0.01 25.55 -20.11
CA LEU A 310 0.40 24.44 -20.97
C LEU A 310 0.07 24.70 -22.44
N SER A 311 -1.06 25.37 -22.71
CA SER A 311 -1.44 25.79 -24.06
C SER A 311 -0.46 26.83 -24.60
N TRP A 312 -0.09 27.81 -23.77
CA TRP A 312 0.93 28.81 -24.11
C TRP A 312 2.31 28.17 -24.37
N LEU A 313 2.79 27.29 -23.49
CA LEU A 313 4.09 26.62 -23.68
C LEU A 313 4.16 25.83 -25.01
N ARG A 314 3.06 25.18 -25.42
CA ARG A 314 3.00 24.44 -26.69
C ARG A 314 3.03 25.30 -27.94
N GLN A 315 2.67 26.59 -27.81
CA GLN A 315 2.84 27.57 -28.88
C GLN A 315 4.31 27.98 -29.02
N LEU A 316 5.08 27.93 -27.93
CA LEU A 316 6.50 28.34 -27.91
C LEU A 316 7.47 27.22 -28.28
N THR A 317 7.23 25.98 -27.85
CA THR A 317 8.17 24.87 -28.02
C THR A 317 7.48 23.57 -28.39
N LYS A 318 8.23 22.66 -29.02
CA LYS A 318 7.82 21.26 -29.28
C LYS A 318 8.52 20.27 -28.36
N LEU A 319 9.38 20.74 -27.45
CA LEU A 319 10.04 19.90 -26.47
C LEU A 319 9.03 19.24 -25.53
N PRO A 320 9.33 18.02 -25.04
CA PRO A 320 8.54 17.38 -23.99
C PRO A 320 8.31 18.31 -22.80
N LEU A 321 7.06 18.39 -22.34
CA LEU A 321 6.66 19.15 -21.18
C LEU A 321 6.49 18.23 -19.96
N VAL A 322 7.08 18.63 -18.83
CA VAL A 322 6.91 17.97 -17.54
C VAL A 322 6.43 18.98 -16.51
N ILE A 323 5.39 18.64 -15.74
CA ILE A 323 4.92 19.47 -14.63
C ILE A 323 5.60 19.02 -13.35
N LYS A 324 6.43 19.89 -12.75
CA LYS A 324 7.09 19.64 -11.47
C LYS A 324 6.34 20.31 -10.33
N GLY A 325 6.00 19.52 -9.30
CA GLY A 325 5.34 20.05 -8.09
C GLY A 325 3.94 19.49 -7.84
N ILE A 326 3.60 18.36 -8.46
CA ILE A 326 2.33 17.66 -8.23
C ILE A 326 2.34 17.10 -6.81
N GLN A 327 1.29 17.38 -6.04
CA GLN A 327 1.21 17.01 -4.61
C GLN A 327 -0.03 16.18 -4.26
N CYS A 328 -1.02 16.08 -5.15
CA CYS A 328 -2.22 15.24 -5.00
C CYS A 328 -2.54 14.45 -6.27
N VAL A 329 -3.45 13.47 -6.16
CA VAL A 329 -3.86 12.61 -7.28
C VAL A 329 -4.72 13.36 -8.32
N GLU A 330 -5.51 14.33 -7.89
CA GLU A 330 -6.39 15.13 -8.74
C GLU A 330 -5.58 15.89 -9.78
N ASP A 331 -4.50 16.56 -9.36
CA ASP A 331 -3.61 17.28 -10.26
C ASP A 331 -2.83 16.34 -11.19
N ALA A 332 -2.50 15.12 -10.73
CA ALA A 332 -1.87 14.11 -11.58
C ALA A 332 -2.83 13.64 -12.70
N VAL A 333 -4.12 13.45 -12.38
CA VAL A 333 -5.16 13.11 -13.36
C VAL A 333 -5.39 14.27 -14.33
N GLN A 334 -5.44 15.50 -13.83
CA GLN A 334 -5.57 16.68 -14.67
C GLN A 334 -4.38 16.83 -15.64
N ALA A 335 -3.14 16.66 -15.16
CA ALA A 335 -1.94 16.66 -16.00
C ALA A 335 -1.99 15.60 -17.12
N TYR A 336 -2.49 14.41 -16.79
CA TYR A 336 -2.70 13.33 -17.77
C TYR A 336 -3.69 13.74 -18.87
N HIS A 337 -4.83 14.34 -18.50
CA HIS A 337 -5.81 14.83 -19.46
C HIS A 337 -5.27 16.00 -20.30
N CYS A 338 -4.41 16.83 -19.72
CA CYS A 338 -3.70 17.85 -20.45
C CYS A 338 -2.64 17.29 -21.41
N GLY A 339 -2.27 16.01 -21.36
CA GLY A 339 -1.37 15.37 -22.32
C GLY A 339 0.10 15.79 -22.20
N VAL A 340 0.60 16.04 -20.99
CA VAL A 340 2.04 16.27 -20.75
C VAL A 340 2.83 14.96 -20.81
N GLN A 341 4.13 15.03 -21.08
CA GLN A 341 4.98 13.84 -21.21
C GLN A 341 5.40 13.28 -19.84
N GLY A 342 5.34 14.09 -18.79
CA GLY A 342 5.53 13.59 -17.44
C GLY A 342 5.10 14.54 -16.34
N ILE A 343 5.13 14.03 -15.13
CA ILE A 343 4.90 14.79 -13.89
C ILE A 343 5.99 14.47 -12.88
N VAL A 344 6.32 15.43 -12.00
CA VAL A 344 7.18 15.20 -10.84
C VAL A 344 6.35 15.38 -9.58
N LEU A 345 6.20 14.29 -8.83
CA LEU A 345 5.67 14.31 -7.48
C LEU A 345 6.72 14.97 -6.58
N SER A 346 6.42 16.18 -6.10
CA SER A 346 7.40 17.03 -5.41
C SER A 346 6.70 18.06 -4.55
N ASN A 347 7.23 18.30 -3.34
CA ASN A 347 6.92 19.46 -2.51
C ASN A 347 8.14 20.38 -2.37
N HIS A 348 8.92 20.47 -3.46
CA HIS A 348 10.16 21.21 -3.54
C HIS A 348 11.23 20.80 -2.51
N GLY A 349 11.21 19.54 -2.07
CA GLY A 349 12.10 19.05 -1.01
C GLY A 349 11.80 19.68 0.37
N GLY A 350 10.54 20.04 0.62
CA GLY A 350 10.04 20.69 1.83
C GLY A 350 10.42 22.16 1.94
N ARG A 351 10.53 22.87 0.81
CA ARG A 351 10.99 24.28 0.72
C ARG A 351 9.92 25.28 0.28
N SER A 352 8.69 24.80 0.06
CA SER A 352 7.56 25.62 -0.36
C SER A 352 6.50 25.63 0.75
N GLN A 353 5.45 24.84 0.63
CA GLN A 353 4.47 24.67 1.71
C GLN A 353 5.00 23.67 2.76
N ASP A 354 5.12 24.09 4.02
CA ASP A 354 5.34 23.14 5.12
C ASP A 354 4.03 22.44 5.49
N THR A 355 4.13 21.26 6.12
CA THR A 355 3.03 20.30 6.33
C THR A 355 2.42 19.70 5.05
N ALA A 356 2.98 20.02 3.88
CA ALA A 356 2.73 19.32 2.63
C ALA A 356 3.05 17.82 2.70
N GLN A 357 2.22 17.03 2.02
CA GLN A 357 2.33 15.58 1.92
C GLN A 357 3.67 15.12 1.33
N PRO A 358 4.26 14.01 1.82
CA PRO A 358 5.42 13.39 1.18
C PRO A 358 5.10 12.90 -0.23
N PRO A 359 5.97 13.14 -1.23
CA PRO A 359 5.75 12.69 -2.61
C PRO A 359 5.55 11.17 -2.77
N LEU A 360 6.14 10.35 -1.90
CA LEU A 360 5.94 8.90 -1.90
C LEU A 360 4.49 8.52 -1.52
N LEU A 361 3.85 9.33 -0.68
CA LEU A 361 2.46 9.15 -0.30
C LEU A 361 1.53 9.55 -1.44
N THR A 362 1.81 10.65 -2.14
CA THR A 362 1.13 11.03 -3.39
C THR A 362 1.25 9.93 -4.46
N LEU A 363 2.39 9.25 -4.56
CA LEU A 363 2.54 8.09 -5.46
C LEU A 363 1.60 6.94 -5.08
N LEU A 364 1.41 6.66 -3.78
CA LEU A 364 0.44 5.67 -3.32
C LEU A 364 -1.00 6.08 -3.58
N GLU A 365 -1.33 7.36 -3.42
CA GLU A 365 -2.65 7.90 -3.80
C GLU A 365 -2.95 7.68 -5.28
N ILE A 366 -1.99 7.97 -6.17
CA ILE A 366 -2.12 7.71 -7.61
C ILE A 366 -2.35 6.22 -7.86
N ARG A 367 -1.54 5.33 -7.26
CA ARG A 367 -1.74 3.87 -7.40
C ARG A 367 -3.13 3.41 -6.97
N ARG A 368 -3.71 4.07 -5.96
CA ARG A 368 -5.00 3.71 -5.36
C ARG A 368 -6.19 4.25 -6.16
N TYR A 369 -6.18 5.56 -6.43
CA TYR A 369 -7.33 6.29 -6.95
C TYR A 369 -7.26 6.53 -8.46
N ALA A 370 -6.06 6.50 -9.05
CA ALA A 370 -5.84 6.66 -10.49
C ALA A 370 -4.84 5.63 -11.05
N PRO A 371 -5.06 4.32 -10.85
CA PRO A 371 -4.10 3.28 -11.26
C PRO A 371 -3.79 3.26 -12.76
N PHE A 372 -4.69 3.79 -13.60
CA PHE A 372 -4.51 3.92 -15.04
C PHE A 372 -3.33 4.84 -15.44
N LEU A 373 -2.84 5.68 -14.52
CA LEU A 373 -1.65 6.50 -14.74
C LEU A 373 -0.36 5.66 -14.69
N ILE A 374 -0.34 4.57 -13.93
CA ILE A 374 0.82 3.70 -13.78
C ILE A 374 1.02 2.90 -15.08
N GLY A 375 2.17 3.07 -15.72
CA GLY A 375 2.48 2.45 -17.01
C GLY A 375 1.83 3.13 -18.21
N SER A 376 1.19 4.29 -18.02
CA SER A 376 0.74 5.15 -19.12
C SER A 376 1.93 5.75 -19.89
N LYS A 377 1.65 6.43 -21.00
CA LYS A 377 2.68 7.17 -21.75
C LYS A 377 3.25 8.37 -20.98
N MET A 378 2.50 8.91 -20.01
CA MET A 378 2.96 10.00 -19.15
C MET A 378 3.86 9.40 -18.06
N GLN A 379 5.13 9.81 -18.03
CA GLN A 379 6.09 9.33 -17.05
C GLN A 379 5.89 9.99 -15.68
N ILE A 380 6.07 9.23 -14.60
CA ILE A 380 5.90 9.72 -13.23
C ILE A 380 7.27 9.76 -12.56
N PHE A 381 7.78 10.95 -12.28
CA PHE A 381 9.00 11.17 -11.52
C PHE A 381 8.67 11.53 -10.07
N ILE A 382 9.63 11.34 -9.18
CA ILE A 382 9.48 11.69 -7.77
C ILE A 382 10.78 12.24 -7.21
N ASP A 383 10.72 13.32 -6.43
CA ASP A 383 11.87 13.80 -5.67
C ASP A 383 11.54 14.06 -4.19
N GLY A 384 12.54 14.42 -3.40
CA GLY A 384 12.39 14.77 -1.99
C GLY A 384 12.73 13.62 -1.03
N GLY A 385 13.69 13.85 -0.14
CA GLY A 385 14.00 12.96 0.99
C GLY A 385 14.78 11.68 0.66
N ILE A 386 15.00 11.34 -0.61
CA ILE A 386 15.76 10.17 -1.07
C ILE A 386 17.25 10.30 -0.67
N ARG A 387 17.79 9.26 -0.05
CA ARG A 387 19.21 9.21 0.41
C ARG A 387 19.89 7.85 0.22
N ARG A 388 19.14 6.79 -0.08
CA ARG A 388 19.65 5.43 -0.27
C ARG A 388 19.14 4.79 -1.56
N GLY A 389 19.89 3.83 -2.10
CA GLY A 389 19.48 2.98 -3.22
C GLY A 389 18.17 2.24 -2.95
N THR A 390 17.90 1.86 -1.70
CA THR A 390 16.61 1.27 -1.33
C THR A 390 15.43 2.24 -1.48
N ASP A 391 15.65 3.54 -1.33
CA ASP A 391 14.59 4.54 -1.54
C ASP A 391 14.24 4.63 -3.04
N ILE A 392 15.27 4.59 -3.90
CA ILE A 392 15.13 4.52 -5.36
C ILE A 392 14.30 3.29 -5.74
N LEU A 393 14.68 2.12 -5.25
CA LEU A 393 13.99 0.85 -5.55
C LEU A 393 12.53 0.86 -5.07
N LYS A 394 12.24 1.42 -3.89
CA LYS A 394 10.86 1.55 -3.38
C LYS A 394 10.00 2.42 -4.28
N ALA A 395 10.52 3.57 -4.71
CA ALA A 395 9.80 4.47 -5.61
C ALA A 395 9.53 3.82 -6.97
N VAL A 396 10.56 3.19 -7.58
CA VAL A 396 10.43 2.52 -8.87
C VAL A 396 9.46 1.33 -8.79
N ALA A 397 9.55 0.51 -7.74
CA ALA A 397 8.62 -0.59 -7.50
C ALA A 397 7.16 -0.13 -7.29
N LEU A 398 6.95 1.12 -6.86
CA LEU A 398 5.61 1.73 -6.78
C LEU A 398 5.16 2.39 -8.10
N GLY A 399 5.99 2.36 -9.14
CA GLY A 399 5.62 2.84 -10.48
C GLY A 399 6.15 4.22 -10.84
N ALA A 400 7.10 4.77 -10.07
CA ALA A 400 7.89 5.90 -10.56
C ALA A 400 8.84 5.46 -11.68
N THR A 401 8.98 6.26 -12.73
CA THR A 401 9.93 6.05 -13.82
C THR A 401 11.37 6.22 -13.36
N ALA A 402 11.63 7.29 -12.60
CA ALA A 402 12.94 7.62 -12.04
C ALA A 402 12.78 8.58 -10.86
N VAL A 403 13.84 8.72 -10.06
CA VAL A 403 13.83 9.61 -8.89
C VAL A 403 14.82 10.78 -9.03
N GLY A 404 14.44 11.95 -8.52
CA GLY A 404 15.24 13.17 -8.56
C GLY A 404 16.07 13.38 -7.30
N LEU A 405 17.34 13.75 -7.48
CA LEU A 405 18.27 14.07 -6.38
C LEU A 405 18.66 15.55 -6.41
N GLY A 406 18.39 16.24 -5.29
CA GLY A 406 18.72 17.67 -5.12
C GLY A 406 19.90 17.88 -4.17
N ARG A 407 19.60 18.09 -2.87
CA ARG A 407 20.60 18.39 -1.82
C ARG A 407 21.84 17.46 -1.84
N PRO A 408 21.73 16.12 -1.95
CA PRO A 408 22.91 15.27 -1.99
C PRO A 408 23.90 15.62 -3.11
N MET A 409 23.40 16.04 -4.27
CA MET A 409 24.26 16.46 -5.39
C MET A 409 25.00 17.77 -5.08
N LEU A 410 24.31 18.73 -4.45
CA LEU A 410 24.95 19.97 -3.99
C LEU A 410 25.99 19.71 -2.89
N TYR A 411 25.69 18.85 -1.93
CA TYR A 411 26.63 18.49 -0.86
C TYR A 411 27.86 17.78 -1.41
N SER A 412 27.69 16.97 -2.46
CA SER A 412 28.80 16.26 -3.09
C SER A 412 29.79 17.17 -3.85
N LEU A 413 29.40 18.41 -4.16
CA LEU A 413 30.31 19.41 -4.74
C LEU A 413 31.22 20.08 -3.68
N ALA A 414 30.80 20.07 -2.41
CA ALA A 414 31.43 20.83 -1.34
C ALA A 414 32.86 20.36 -1.03
N ALA A 415 33.57 21.16 -0.22
CA ALA A 415 34.93 20.88 0.22
C ALA A 415 35.94 20.63 -0.92
N GLY A 416 35.71 21.23 -2.09
CA GLY A 416 36.62 21.11 -3.25
C GLY A 416 36.52 19.80 -4.01
N TYR A 417 35.54 18.93 -3.74
CA TYR A 417 35.39 17.68 -4.48
C TYR A 417 34.90 17.87 -5.91
N GLY A 418 34.08 18.90 -6.16
CA GLY A 418 33.56 19.22 -7.49
C GLY A 418 32.92 18.02 -8.19
N GLU A 419 33.22 17.84 -9.48
CA GLU A 419 32.71 16.73 -10.30
C GLU A 419 32.97 15.34 -9.67
N GLN A 420 34.15 15.12 -9.08
CA GLN A 420 34.52 13.81 -8.56
C GLN A 420 33.67 13.40 -7.35
N GLY A 421 33.28 14.36 -6.53
CA GLY A 421 32.37 14.09 -5.41
C GLY A 421 30.98 13.69 -5.89
N VAL A 422 30.46 14.34 -6.93
CA VAL A 422 29.17 14.00 -7.55
C VAL A 422 29.21 12.59 -8.13
N ARG A 423 30.28 12.25 -8.85
CA ARG A 423 30.47 10.89 -9.40
C ARG A 423 30.56 9.85 -8.30
N ARG A 424 31.28 10.13 -7.22
CA ARG A 424 31.35 9.24 -6.05
C ARG A 424 29.97 9.04 -5.39
N ALA A 425 29.17 10.09 -5.27
CA ALA A 425 27.81 9.99 -4.76
C ALA A 425 26.91 9.08 -5.65
N ILE A 426 27.05 9.19 -6.97
CA ILE A 426 26.33 8.33 -7.93
C ILE A 426 26.81 6.89 -7.87
N GLU A 427 28.12 6.66 -7.79
CA GLU A 427 28.73 5.33 -7.66
C GLU A 427 28.20 4.59 -6.43
N ILE A 428 28.14 5.27 -5.27
CA ILE A 428 27.58 4.70 -4.05
C ILE A 428 26.11 4.30 -4.26
N LEU A 429 25.29 5.17 -4.86
CA LEU A 429 23.90 4.85 -5.14
C LEU A 429 23.74 3.69 -6.12
N ARG A 430 24.61 3.60 -7.14
CA ARG A 430 24.65 2.49 -8.09
C ARG A 430 24.91 1.18 -7.36
N GLN A 431 25.96 1.13 -6.55
CA GLN A 431 26.30 -0.06 -5.74
C GLN A 431 25.14 -0.45 -4.81
N GLU A 432 24.50 0.51 -4.15
CA GLU A 432 23.34 0.26 -3.29
C GLU A 432 22.14 -0.28 -4.09
N VAL A 433 21.83 0.27 -5.27
CA VAL A 433 20.75 -0.21 -6.13
C VAL A 433 21.01 -1.63 -6.63
N GLU A 434 22.18 -1.87 -7.21
CA GLU A 434 22.58 -3.17 -7.78
C GLU A 434 22.55 -4.27 -6.71
N SER A 435 23.17 -4.03 -5.55
CA SER A 435 23.20 -5.00 -4.45
C SER A 435 21.79 -5.32 -3.93
N ASN A 436 20.94 -4.30 -3.78
CA ASN A 436 19.58 -4.51 -3.29
C ASN A 436 18.65 -5.14 -4.33
N MET A 437 18.91 -4.98 -5.64
CA MET A 437 18.23 -5.76 -6.68
C MET A 437 18.54 -7.26 -6.56
N VAL A 438 19.80 -7.61 -6.29
CA VAL A 438 20.19 -9.00 -6.00
C VAL A 438 19.45 -9.53 -4.78
N PHE A 439 19.39 -8.79 -3.67
CA PHE A 439 18.64 -9.20 -2.46
C PHE A 439 17.14 -9.33 -2.70
N LEU A 440 16.56 -8.47 -3.54
CA LEU A 440 15.16 -8.58 -3.97
C LEU A 440 14.93 -9.75 -4.93
N GLY A 441 15.99 -10.36 -5.45
CA GLY A 441 15.94 -11.46 -6.40
C GLY A 441 15.40 -11.01 -7.75
N VAL A 442 15.81 -9.83 -8.23
CA VAL A 442 15.44 -9.29 -9.54
C VAL A 442 16.68 -8.98 -10.37
N THR A 443 16.55 -9.11 -11.69
CA THR A 443 17.65 -8.86 -12.63
C THR A 443 17.45 -7.55 -13.38
N ASN A 444 16.20 -7.09 -13.56
CA ASN A 444 15.90 -5.87 -14.30
C ASN A 444 14.98 -4.95 -13.49
N LEU A 445 15.06 -3.63 -13.72
CA LEU A 445 14.16 -2.66 -13.09
C LEU A 445 12.67 -2.94 -13.37
N ARG A 446 12.33 -3.46 -14.55
CA ARG A 446 10.95 -3.84 -14.91
C ARG A 446 10.36 -4.95 -14.05
N ASP A 447 11.20 -5.74 -13.37
CA ASP A 447 10.75 -6.79 -12.46
C ASP A 447 10.33 -6.22 -11.11
N LEU A 448 10.69 -4.97 -10.82
CA LEU A 448 10.28 -4.27 -9.61
C LEU A 448 8.77 -4.01 -9.63
N GLY A 449 8.12 -4.31 -8.53
CA GLY A 449 6.69 -4.02 -8.37
C GLY A 449 6.25 -4.08 -6.91
N PRO A 450 4.98 -3.74 -6.62
CA PRO A 450 4.46 -3.67 -5.25
C PRO A 450 4.53 -5.01 -4.51
N HIS A 451 4.54 -6.12 -5.24
CA HIS A 451 4.68 -7.46 -4.68
C HIS A 451 6.01 -7.66 -3.92
N LEU A 452 7.03 -6.83 -4.20
CA LEU A 452 8.33 -6.81 -3.50
C LEU A 452 8.36 -5.80 -2.34
N LEU A 453 7.23 -5.19 -1.99
CA LEU A 453 7.13 -4.18 -0.94
C LEU A 453 6.08 -4.58 0.11
N ASN A 454 6.27 -4.07 1.33
CA ASN A 454 5.21 -3.95 2.33
C ASN A 454 4.97 -2.46 2.60
N THR A 455 3.82 -1.97 2.15
CA THR A 455 3.37 -0.57 2.22
C THR A 455 2.39 -0.30 3.36
N ALA A 456 1.97 -1.32 4.12
CA ALA A 456 0.86 -1.24 5.07
C ALA A 456 1.01 -0.13 6.13
N ARG A 457 2.24 0.23 6.52
CA ARG A 457 2.48 1.33 7.47
C ARG A 457 2.31 2.71 6.84
N LEU A 458 2.74 2.88 5.59
CA LEU A 458 2.61 4.15 4.87
C LEU A 458 1.19 4.36 4.36
N GLU A 459 0.51 3.28 3.97
CA GLU A 459 -0.88 3.34 3.51
C GLU A 459 -1.78 4.04 4.52
N ARG A 460 -1.57 3.82 5.83
CA ARG A 460 -2.31 4.47 6.93
C ARG A 460 -2.36 5.99 6.87
N ASP A 461 -1.39 6.61 6.21
CA ASP A 461 -1.30 8.06 6.10
C ASP A 461 -2.02 8.62 4.85
N VAL A 462 -2.45 7.76 3.91
CA VAL A 462 -3.07 8.19 2.64
C VAL A 462 -4.37 8.96 2.91
N VAL A 463 -4.53 10.14 2.32
CA VAL A 463 -5.74 10.96 2.48
C VAL A 463 -6.98 10.13 2.10
N GLY A 464 -7.99 10.17 2.98
CA GLY A 464 -9.17 9.32 2.89
C GLY A 464 -9.08 8.00 3.67
N MET A 465 -7.99 7.73 4.39
CA MET A 465 -7.87 6.59 5.33
C MET A 465 -8.58 6.77 6.68
N SER A 466 -9.74 7.42 6.71
CA SER A 466 -10.76 7.00 7.69
C SER A 466 -11.47 5.74 7.17
N ASN A 467 -10.71 4.66 6.95
CA ASN A 467 -11.17 3.42 6.30
C ASN A 467 -11.89 2.49 7.29
N HIS A 468 -12.82 3.03 8.07
CA HIS A 468 -13.80 2.18 8.73
C HIS A 468 -14.98 2.00 7.78
N ILE A 469 -15.31 0.75 7.46
CA ILE A 469 -16.57 0.38 6.82
C ILE A 469 -17.64 0.45 7.90
N ASP A 470 -18.54 1.41 7.77
CA ASP A 470 -19.65 1.58 8.69
C ASP A 470 -20.76 0.61 8.35
N ILE A 471 -21.05 -0.29 9.29
CA ILE A 471 -22.10 -1.28 9.12
C ILE A 471 -23.16 -1.10 10.18
N LEU A 472 -24.40 -0.92 9.75
CA LEU A 472 -25.57 -1.04 10.59
C LEU A 472 -26.13 -2.45 10.49
N LEU A 473 -26.27 -3.17 11.61
CA LEU A 473 -26.97 -4.45 11.67
C LEU A 473 -28.32 -4.30 12.38
N TYR A 474 -29.40 -4.49 11.63
CA TYR A 474 -30.77 -4.45 12.14
C TYR A 474 -31.31 -5.86 12.40
N GLY A 475 -31.51 -6.17 13.68
CA GLY A 475 -32.04 -7.46 14.14
C GLY A 475 -31.01 -8.32 14.85
N LEU A 476 -30.65 -7.95 16.08
CA LEU A 476 -29.68 -8.69 16.90
C LEU A 476 -30.28 -9.95 17.56
N GLY A 477 -30.97 -10.81 16.80
CA GLY A 477 -31.42 -12.14 17.25
C GLY A 477 -30.29 -13.17 17.18
N ALA A 478 -30.59 -14.48 17.19
CA ALA A 478 -29.55 -15.52 17.10
C ALA A 478 -28.69 -15.42 15.83
N ILE A 479 -29.33 -15.34 14.65
CA ILE A 479 -28.64 -15.21 13.36
C ILE A 479 -27.92 -13.86 13.25
N GLY A 480 -28.60 -12.76 13.59
CA GLY A 480 -27.98 -11.43 13.55
C GLY A 480 -26.81 -11.28 14.50
N SER A 481 -26.84 -11.92 15.67
CA SER A 481 -25.72 -11.94 16.61
C SER A 481 -24.53 -12.76 16.09
N PHE A 482 -24.79 -13.86 15.37
CA PHE A 482 -23.73 -14.61 14.69
C PHE A 482 -23.04 -13.75 13.63
N TYR A 483 -23.79 -13.09 12.73
CA TYR A 483 -23.16 -12.24 11.71
C TYR A 483 -22.58 -10.94 12.28
N ALA A 484 -23.13 -10.40 13.38
CA ALA A 484 -22.49 -9.34 14.14
C ALA A 484 -21.12 -9.79 14.67
N PHE A 485 -21.01 -11.02 15.20
CA PHE A 485 -19.72 -11.58 15.60
C PHE A 485 -18.75 -11.67 14.42
N ILE A 486 -19.17 -12.26 13.29
CA ILE A 486 -18.33 -12.39 12.09
C ILE A 486 -17.81 -11.03 11.63
N LEU A 487 -18.68 -10.03 11.47
CA LEU A 487 -18.31 -8.70 10.99
C LEU A 487 -17.44 -7.93 12.00
N ASN A 488 -17.65 -8.12 13.30
CA ASN A 488 -16.86 -7.47 14.35
C ASN A 488 -15.42 -8.01 14.46
N ARG A 489 -15.08 -9.11 13.76
CA ARG A 489 -13.71 -9.62 13.70
C ARG A 489 -12.83 -8.86 12.71
N CYS A 490 -13.42 -7.99 11.89
CA CYS A 490 -12.70 -7.22 10.90
C CYS A 490 -12.27 -5.88 11.51
N ASP A 491 -10.96 -5.61 11.60
CA ASP A 491 -10.42 -4.39 12.22
C ASP A 491 -10.88 -3.10 11.50
N ARG A 492 -11.27 -3.24 10.23
CA ARG A 492 -11.75 -2.18 9.37
C ARG A 492 -13.26 -1.92 9.52
N VAL A 493 -14.00 -2.64 10.37
CA VAL A 493 -15.46 -2.46 10.51
C VAL A 493 -15.80 -1.65 11.75
N ARG A 494 -16.65 -0.62 11.60
CA ARG A 494 -17.37 0.02 12.71
C ARG A 494 -18.80 -0.49 12.75
N LEU A 495 -19.03 -1.46 13.62
CA LEU A 495 -20.33 -2.12 13.72
C LEU A 495 -21.27 -1.36 14.67
N THR A 496 -22.37 -0.85 14.12
CA THR A 496 -23.53 -0.38 14.88
C THR A 496 -24.61 -1.46 14.85
N VAL A 497 -25.13 -1.87 16.01
CA VAL A 497 -26.23 -2.83 16.08
C VAL A 497 -27.49 -2.19 16.62
N VAL A 498 -28.64 -2.54 16.03
CA VAL A 498 -29.97 -2.19 16.55
C VAL A 498 -30.53 -3.39 17.30
N ALA A 499 -30.68 -3.25 18.61
CA ALA A 499 -31.16 -4.31 19.50
C ALA A 499 -32.36 -3.83 20.31
N ARG A 500 -33.39 -4.67 20.40
CA ARG A 500 -34.51 -4.47 21.34
C ARG A 500 -34.32 -5.31 22.58
N SER A 501 -34.62 -6.61 22.49
CA SER A 501 -34.53 -7.57 23.60
C SER A 501 -33.10 -7.85 24.07
N ASN A 502 -32.09 -7.60 23.23
CA ASN A 502 -30.67 -7.79 23.57
C ASN A 502 -29.95 -6.48 23.89
N TYR A 503 -30.64 -5.34 23.96
CA TYR A 503 -30.01 -4.02 24.12
C TYR A 503 -29.13 -3.93 25.38
N ASP A 504 -29.70 -4.22 26.55
CA ASP A 504 -28.98 -4.08 27.83
C ASP A 504 -27.79 -5.05 27.89
N ALA A 505 -28.00 -6.30 27.46
CA ALA A 505 -26.94 -7.31 27.41
C ALA A 505 -25.79 -6.90 26.47
N ALA A 506 -26.11 -6.45 25.25
CA ALA A 506 -25.11 -6.01 24.27
C ALA A 506 -24.33 -4.78 24.76
N LYS A 507 -25.02 -3.81 25.37
CA LYS A 507 -24.43 -2.55 25.82
C LYS A 507 -23.53 -2.73 27.04
N GLU A 508 -23.99 -3.47 28.05
CA GLU A 508 -23.26 -3.60 29.32
C GLU A 508 -22.17 -4.67 29.24
N ARG A 509 -22.53 -5.86 28.74
CA ARG A 509 -21.72 -7.08 28.86
C ARG A 509 -21.17 -7.59 27.53
N GLY A 510 -21.57 -6.96 26.42
CA GLY A 510 -21.30 -7.49 25.09
C GLY A 510 -22.07 -8.78 24.81
N ILE A 511 -21.97 -9.25 23.57
CA ILE A 511 -22.59 -10.50 23.13
C ILE A 511 -21.61 -11.65 23.34
N PHE A 512 -22.09 -12.73 23.95
CA PHE A 512 -21.35 -13.98 24.07
C PHE A 512 -21.84 -14.99 23.03
N ILE A 513 -20.90 -15.65 22.37
CA ILE A 513 -21.16 -16.71 21.41
C ILE A 513 -20.35 -17.96 21.78
N ASP A 514 -21.05 -19.07 21.94
CA ASP A 514 -20.48 -20.41 22.09
C ASP A 514 -20.69 -21.15 20.76
N SER A 515 -19.64 -21.23 19.97
CA SER A 515 -19.70 -21.74 18.59
C SER A 515 -18.92 -23.03 18.44
N ALA A 516 -19.58 -24.06 17.90
CA ALA A 516 -18.93 -25.34 17.60
C ALA A 516 -17.81 -25.22 16.53
N ASN A 517 -17.86 -24.20 15.68
CA ASN A 517 -16.87 -23.97 14.62
C ASN A 517 -15.83 -22.91 14.99
N HIS A 518 -16.21 -21.93 15.83
CA HIS A 518 -15.38 -20.76 16.12
C HIS A 518 -14.81 -20.74 17.53
N GLY A 519 -15.31 -21.60 18.44
CA GLY A 519 -14.99 -21.55 19.86
C GLY A 519 -15.86 -20.54 20.63
N GLN A 520 -15.44 -20.22 21.85
CA GLN A 520 -16.15 -19.29 22.73
C GLN A 520 -15.59 -17.88 22.62
N HIS A 521 -16.47 -16.90 22.36
CA HIS A 521 -16.08 -15.51 22.17
C HIS A 521 -17.03 -14.56 22.88
N ARG A 522 -16.52 -13.42 23.31
CA ARG A 522 -17.30 -12.27 23.75
C ARG A 522 -16.85 -11.05 22.98
N PHE A 523 -17.79 -10.35 22.33
CA PHE A 523 -17.49 -9.14 21.55
C PHE A 523 -18.44 -8.00 21.91
N ARG A 524 -17.99 -6.78 21.65
CA ARG A 524 -18.78 -5.56 21.81
C ARG A 524 -18.81 -4.80 20.49
N PRO A 525 -20.00 -4.58 19.90
CA PRO A 525 -20.15 -3.67 18.77
C PRO A 525 -19.66 -2.26 19.13
N HIS A 526 -19.24 -1.50 18.13
CA HIS A 526 -18.81 -0.11 18.28
C HIS A 526 -19.94 0.76 18.86
N HIS A 527 -21.17 0.57 18.38
CA HIS A 527 -22.37 1.21 18.92
C HIS A 527 -23.53 0.21 19.05
N VAL A 528 -24.34 0.41 20.10
CA VAL A 528 -25.56 -0.35 20.36
C VAL A 528 -26.70 0.65 20.53
N VAL A 529 -27.70 0.60 19.65
CA VAL A 529 -28.89 1.47 19.70
C VAL A 529 -30.15 0.67 19.92
N LYS A 530 -31.13 1.27 20.60
CA LYS A 530 -32.38 0.58 21.01
C LYS A 530 -33.44 0.55 19.91
N SER A 531 -33.41 1.52 18.99
CA SER A 531 -34.32 1.61 17.86
C SER A 531 -33.67 2.34 16.67
N PRO A 532 -34.18 2.14 15.43
CA PRO A 532 -33.69 2.84 14.24
C PRO A 532 -33.75 4.37 14.33
N ASP A 533 -34.76 4.89 15.04
CA ASP A 533 -34.99 6.32 15.26
C ASP A 533 -33.88 7.00 16.12
N LYS A 534 -32.94 6.22 16.65
CA LYS A 534 -31.73 6.70 17.35
C LYS A 534 -30.47 6.63 16.49
N ILE A 535 -30.59 6.26 15.23
CA ILE A 535 -29.47 6.24 14.28
C ILE A 535 -29.16 7.67 13.86
N SER A 536 -27.86 8.00 13.82
CA SER A 536 -27.35 9.24 13.27
C SER A 536 -26.34 8.93 12.16
N GLY A 537 -26.62 9.40 10.95
CA GLY A 537 -25.72 9.26 9.80
C GLY A 537 -26.00 8.08 8.89
N GLU A 538 -25.29 8.08 7.76
CA GLU A 538 -25.37 7.07 6.70
C GLU A 538 -24.36 5.94 6.94
N PHE A 539 -24.63 4.76 6.38
CA PHE A 539 -23.77 3.58 6.50
C PHE A 539 -23.35 3.06 5.12
N ASP A 540 -22.18 2.43 5.03
CA ASP A 540 -21.75 1.72 3.83
C ASP A 540 -22.61 0.48 3.59
N TYR A 541 -22.92 -0.25 4.67
CA TYR A 541 -23.81 -1.41 4.63
C TYR A 541 -24.91 -1.35 5.69
N VAL A 542 -26.13 -1.68 5.28
CA VAL A 542 -27.26 -1.91 6.18
C VAL A 542 -27.67 -3.39 6.09
N VAL A 543 -27.32 -4.15 7.11
CA VAL A 543 -27.55 -5.60 7.20
C VAL A 543 -28.86 -5.88 7.92
N CYS A 544 -29.82 -6.46 7.21
CA CYS A 544 -31.11 -6.88 7.73
C CYS A 544 -31.06 -8.37 8.10
N ALA A 545 -31.10 -8.67 9.40
CA ALA A 545 -31.06 -10.02 9.96
C ALA A 545 -32.23 -10.33 10.92
N HIS A 546 -33.20 -9.42 11.02
CA HIS A 546 -34.44 -9.59 11.78
C HIS A 546 -35.42 -10.55 11.09
N LYS A 547 -36.48 -10.94 11.80
CA LYS A 547 -37.59 -11.72 11.23
C LYS A 547 -38.42 -10.86 10.26
N ALA A 548 -38.61 -11.34 9.04
CA ALA A 548 -39.28 -10.60 7.97
C ALA A 548 -40.82 -10.66 8.09
N ILE A 549 -41.38 -9.90 9.04
CA ILE A 549 -42.82 -9.90 9.33
C ILE A 549 -43.53 -8.70 8.70
N ASP A 550 -42.87 -7.53 8.66
CA ASP A 550 -43.39 -6.29 8.09
C ASP A 550 -42.24 -5.52 7.42
N GLN A 551 -41.93 -5.92 6.19
CA GLN A 551 -40.77 -5.38 5.46
C GLN A 551 -40.98 -3.95 4.99
N GLU A 552 -42.22 -3.56 4.68
CA GLU A 552 -42.53 -2.19 4.27
C GLU A 552 -42.25 -1.21 5.41
N ALA A 553 -42.75 -1.49 6.62
CA ALA A 553 -42.48 -0.66 7.77
C ALA A 553 -41.00 -0.61 8.13
N VAL A 554 -40.27 -1.73 8.00
CA VAL A 554 -38.83 -1.76 8.30
C VAL A 554 -38.02 -0.95 7.31
N ALA A 555 -38.30 -1.08 6.00
CA ALA A 555 -37.64 -0.27 4.98
C ALA A 555 -37.80 1.24 5.28
N SER A 556 -39.02 1.69 5.62
CA SER A 556 -39.28 3.07 6.03
C SER A 556 -38.52 3.49 7.29
N ARG A 557 -38.45 2.62 8.31
CA ARG A 557 -37.75 2.94 9.56
C ARG A 557 -36.23 3.02 9.42
N LEU A 558 -35.66 2.33 8.44
CA LEU A 558 -34.22 2.33 8.16
C LEU A 558 -33.81 3.47 7.22
N GLN A 559 -34.75 4.24 6.68
CA GLN A 559 -34.48 5.38 5.80
C GLN A 559 -33.41 6.35 6.32
N PRO A 560 -33.34 6.71 7.62
CA PRO A 560 -32.28 7.60 8.12
C PRO A 560 -30.85 7.04 7.99
N ALA A 561 -30.70 5.73 7.79
CA ALA A 561 -29.41 5.05 7.71
C ALA A 561 -28.96 4.74 6.27
N VAL A 562 -29.82 5.02 5.28
CA VAL A 562 -29.64 4.59 3.89
C VAL A 562 -29.53 5.80 2.97
N SER A 563 -28.46 5.84 2.18
CA SER A 563 -28.31 6.75 1.04
C SER A 563 -28.01 5.97 -0.25
N GLU A 564 -27.82 6.69 -1.35
CA GLU A 564 -27.43 6.11 -2.64
C GLU A 564 -26.07 5.38 -2.58
N LYS A 565 -25.24 5.74 -1.59
CA LYS A 565 -23.95 5.10 -1.35
C LYS A 565 -24.07 3.78 -0.59
N THR A 566 -25.15 3.61 0.17
CA THR A 566 -25.41 2.43 1.02
C THR A 566 -25.74 1.19 0.20
N THR A 567 -25.21 0.06 0.63
CA THR A 567 -25.59 -1.27 0.16
C THR A 567 -26.45 -1.98 1.21
N ILE A 568 -27.64 -2.42 0.81
CA ILE A 568 -28.56 -3.14 1.70
C ILE A 568 -28.24 -4.63 1.59
N VAL A 569 -28.10 -5.33 2.72
CA VAL A 569 -27.80 -6.76 2.77
C VAL A 569 -28.93 -7.51 3.46
N ILE A 570 -29.57 -8.44 2.75
CA ILE A 570 -30.76 -9.15 3.23
C ILE A 570 -30.41 -10.60 3.57
N ILE A 571 -30.27 -10.90 4.87
CA ILE A 571 -29.97 -12.24 5.40
C ILE A 571 -31.26 -13.01 5.78
N GLN A 572 -32.42 -12.43 5.51
CA GLN A 572 -33.72 -12.90 5.98
C GLN A 572 -34.26 -14.05 5.13
N ASN A 573 -35.03 -14.94 5.76
CA ASN A 573 -35.73 -16.04 5.07
C ASN A 573 -36.87 -15.52 4.17
N GLY A 574 -37.34 -16.37 3.26
CA GLY A 574 -38.45 -16.05 2.37
C GLY A 574 -38.02 -15.48 1.02
N VAL A 575 -38.97 -15.05 0.21
CA VAL A 575 -38.78 -14.36 -1.07
C VAL A 575 -39.59 -13.06 -1.08
N GLY A 576 -39.16 -12.09 -1.90
CA GLY A 576 -39.82 -10.79 -2.00
C GLY A 576 -39.39 -9.76 -0.95
N ASN A 577 -38.41 -10.09 -0.10
CA ASN A 577 -37.86 -9.16 0.90
C ASN A 577 -37.20 -7.93 0.25
N GLU A 578 -36.71 -8.09 -0.97
CA GLU A 578 -35.99 -7.06 -1.72
C GLU A 578 -36.91 -5.95 -2.25
N GLU A 579 -38.19 -6.27 -2.54
CA GLU A 579 -39.10 -5.35 -3.23
C GLU A 579 -39.37 -4.05 -2.44
N PRO A 580 -39.66 -4.08 -1.13
CA PRO A 580 -39.90 -2.85 -0.36
C PRO A 580 -38.67 -1.94 -0.30
N PHE A 581 -37.48 -2.51 -0.15
CA PHE A 581 -36.22 -1.76 -0.16
C PHE A 581 -35.92 -1.17 -1.53
N ARG A 582 -36.11 -1.94 -2.62
CA ARG A 582 -35.92 -1.45 -4.00
C ARG A 582 -36.87 -0.29 -4.33
N LYS A 583 -38.13 -0.39 -3.87
CA LYS A 583 -39.15 0.65 -4.08
C LYS A 583 -38.76 1.97 -3.38
N LEU A 584 -38.25 1.88 -2.15
CA LEU A 584 -37.90 3.07 -1.36
C LEU A 584 -36.51 3.62 -1.69
N PHE A 585 -35.56 2.75 -2.07
CA PHE A 585 -34.16 3.08 -2.36
C PHE A 585 -33.76 2.62 -3.77
N PRO A 586 -34.24 3.29 -4.82
CA PRO A 586 -34.05 2.83 -6.21
C PRO A 586 -32.59 2.83 -6.64
N LEU A 587 -31.73 3.64 -6.02
CA LEU A 587 -30.31 3.80 -6.36
C LEU A 587 -29.33 3.05 -5.43
N SER A 588 -29.83 2.32 -4.43
CA SER A 588 -28.98 1.50 -3.56
C SER A 588 -28.72 0.13 -4.17
N SER A 589 -27.54 -0.44 -3.92
CA SER A 589 -27.28 -1.85 -4.25
C SER A 589 -27.95 -2.75 -3.21
N ILE A 590 -28.44 -3.92 -3.64
CA ILE A 590 -29.01 -4.91 -2.73
C ILE A 590 -28.23 -6.21 -2.89
N ILE A 591 -27.59 -6.65 -1.81
CA ILE A 591 -27.03 -7.99 -1.67
C ILE A 591 -28.10 -8.84 -1.01
N THR A 592 -28.47 -9.91 -1.67
CA THR A 592 -29.46 -10.85 -1.16
C THR A 592 -28.75 -12.14 -0.75
N CYS A 593 -29.20 -12.75 0.36
CA CYS A 593 -28.51 -13.89 0.95
C CYS A 593 -29.46 -15.04 1.28
N VAL A 594 -28.91 -16.25 1.29
CA VAL A 594 -29.49 -17.46 1.85
C VAL A 594 -28.54 -18.01 2.91
N THR A 595 -29.02 -18.20 4.13
CA THR A 595 -28.19 -18.66 5.27
C THR A 595 -28.65 -20.02 5.81
N TRP A 596 -27.70 -20.92 6.08
CA TRP A 596 -27.90 -22.24 6.70
C TRP A 596 -27.20 -22.32 8.06
N VAL A 597 -27.33 -21.26 8.84
CA VAL A 597 -26.72 -21.15 10.18
C VAL A 597 -27.64 -21.74 11.25
N GLY A 598 -27.14 -22.74 11.97
CA GLY A 598 -27.81 -23.29 13.14
C GLY A 598 -27.40 -22.55 14.41
N ALA A 599 -28.16 -21.53 14.81
CA ALA A 599 -27.92 -20.76 16.03
C ALA A 599 -29.19 -20.59 16.87
N THR A 600 -29.03 -20.58 18.19
CA THR A 600 -30.11 -20.36 19.14
C THR A 600 -29.67 -19.38 20.21
N GLN A 601 -30.57 -18.47 20.59
CA GLN A 601 -30.34 -17.59 21.74
C GLN A 601 -30.88 -18.28 23.00
N THR A 602 -30.00 -18.59 23.94
CA THR A 602 -30.37 -19.28 25.19
C THR A 602 -30.69 -18.30 26.33
N ALA A 603 -30.15 -17.08 26.27
CA ALA A 603 -30.45 -15.97 27.17
C ALA A 603 -30.18 -14.64 26.45
N PRO A 604 -30.67 -13.48 26.94
CA PRO A 604 -30.31 -12.18 26.38
C PRO A 604 -28.79 -12.02 26.21
N GLY A 605 -28.36 -11.72 24.99
CA GLY A 605 -26.95 -11.58 24.61
C GLY A 605 -26.11 -12.87 24.61
N THR A 606 -26.71 -14.05 24.75
CA THR A 606 -26.01 -15.34 24.76
C THR A 606 -26.48 -16.24 23.64
N ILE A 607 -25.56 -16.57 22.73
CA ILE A 607 -25.84 -17.33 21.50
C ILE A 607 -25.08 -18.66 21.54
N LYS A 608 -25.79 -19.74 21.25
CA LYS A 608 -25.21 -21.06 20.97
C LYS A 608 -25.28 -21.33 19.48
N HIS A 609 -24.13 -21.57 18.85
CA HIS A 609 -24.00 -21.87 17.43
C HIS A 609 -23.51 -23.31 17.24
N THR A 610 -24.23 -24.06 16.40
CA THR A 610 -23.94 -25.47 16.07
C THR A 610 -22.84 -25.57 15.00
N LYS A 611 -22.58 -26.77 14.46
CA LYS A 611 -21.65 -26.94 13.34
C LYS A 611 -22.22 -26.46 11.99
N SER A 612 -23.54 -26.27 11.89
CA SER A 612 -24.19 -25.85 10.66
C SER A 612 -23.91 -24.37 10.41
N GLU A 613 -23.00 -24.08 9.48
CA GLU A 613 -22.77 -22.75 8.92
C GLU A 613 -22.55 -22.86 7.41
N ASP A 614 -23.32 -22.07 6.65
CA ASP A 614 -23.10 -21.81 5.24
C ASP A 614 -23.94 -20.59 4.84
N MET A 615 -23.50 -19.87 3.81
CA MET A 615 -24.20 -18.71 3.29
C MET A 615 -23.98 -18.58 1.78
N GLN A 616 -25.05 -18.41 1.03
CA GLN A 616 -25.00 -17.98 -0.36
C GLN A 616 -25.31 -16.48 -0.41
N ILE A 617 -24.51 -15.70 -1.13
CA ILE A 617 -24.72 -14.25 -1.34
C ILE A 617 -24.63 -13.90 -2.82
N GLY A 618 -25.31 -12.83 -3.21
CA GLY A 618 -25.20 -12.28 -4.57
C GLY A 618 -26.07 -11.05 -4.73
N LEU A 619 -26.06 -10.47 -5.92
CA LEU A 619 -26.78 -9.22 -6.19
C LEU A 619 -28.26 -9.49 -6.47
N PHE A 620 -29.12 -8.63 -5.96
CA PHE A 620 -30.46 -8.42 -6.52
C PHE A 620 -30.35 -7.31 -7.57
N PRO A 621 -30.35 -7.65 -8.88
CA PRO A 621 -29.90 -6.75 -9.94
C PRO A 621 -30.60 -5.39 -9.94
N ASN A 622 -29.85 -4.33 -10.24
CA ASN A 622 -30.39 -3.00 -10.43
C ASN A 622 -30.07 -2.46 -11.83
N ALA A 623 -31.09 -2.33 -12.68
CA ALA A 623 -30.90 -1.76 -14.02
C ALA A 623 -30.46 -0.28 -13.99
N ALA A 624 -30.73 0.43 -12.88
CA ALA A 624 -30.35 1.84 -12.72
C ALA A 624 -28.87 2.05 -12.33
N LEU A 625 -28.12 0.98 -12.02
CA LEU A 625 -26.72 1.08 -11.57
C LEU A 625 -25.76 0.38 -12.54
N GLY A 626 -24.52 0.86 -12.57
CA GLY A 626 -23.46 0.22 -13.32
C GLY A 626 -23.07 -1.12 -12.70
N LYS A 627 -23.07 -2.20 -13.51
CA LYS A 627 -22.69 -3.56 -13.07
C LYS A 627 -21.35 -3.61 -12.32
N SER A 628 -20.38 -2.81 -12.75
CA SER A 628 -19.05 -2.74 -12.10
C SER A 628 -19.12 -2.23 -10.66
N LEU A 629 -19.99 -1.25 -10.39
CA LEU A 629 -20.17 -0.68 -9.05
C LEU A 629 -20.81 -1.71 -8.12
N GLU A 630 -21.88 -2.36 -8.56
CA GLU A 630 -22.57 -3.38 -7.76
C GLU A 630 -21.65 -4.56 -7.44
N GLN A 631 -20.87 -5.02 -8.42
CA GLN A 631 -19.89 -6.09 -8.22
C GLN A 631 -18.79 -5.68 -7.26
N SER A 632 -18.32 -4.42 -7.29
CA SER A 632 -17.34 -3.92 -6.33
C SER A 632 -17.90 -3.93 -4.90
N ARG A 633 -19.15 -3.51 -4.70
CA ARG A 633 -19.83 -3.53 -3.39
C ARG A 633 -20.02 -4.97 -2.87
N LEU A 634 -20.45 -5.89 -3.74
CA LEU A 634 -20.55 -7.31 -3.39
C LEU A 634 -19.21 -7.90 -2.97
N ARG A 635 -18.14 -7.67 -3.74
CA ARG A 635 -16.78 -8.15 -3.41
C ARG A 635 -16.27 -7.56 -2.09
N ALA A 636 -16.53 -6.28 -1.85
CA ALA A 636 -16.15 -5.64 -0.60
C ALA A 636 -16.86 -6.29 0.59
N PHE A 637 -18.18 -6.52 0.55
CA PHE A 637 -18.89 -7.24 1.60
C PHE A 637 -18.42 -8.70 1.76
N ALA A 638 -18.19 -9.40 0.65
CA ALA A 638 -17.68 -10.77 0.64
C ALA A 638 -16.32 -10.86 1.36
N SER A 639 -15.43 -9.89 1.16
CA SER A 639 -14.13 -9.86 1.84
C SER A 639 -14.25 -9.75 3.37
N LEU A 640 -15.34 -9.15 3.89
CA LEU A 640 -15.60 -9.08 5.32
C LEU A 640 -16.03 -10.43 5.88
N LEU A 641 -16.80 -11.21 5.12
CA LEU A 641 -17.19 -12.56 5.51
C LEU A 641 -15.98 -13.51 5.52
N GLU A 642 -15.09 -13.36 4.54
CA GLU A 642 -13.83 -14.11 4.45
C GLU A 642 -12.90 -13.78 5.63
N GLU A 643 -12.69 -12.50 5.93
CA GLU A 643 -11.90 -12.03 7.07
C GLU A 643 -12.50 -12.48 8.42
N GLY A 644 -13.83 -12.47 8.52
CA GLY A 644 -14.59 -13.00 9.66
C GLY A 644 -14.60 -14.53 9.78
N LYS A 645 -14.05 -15.23 8.78
CA LYS A 645 -13.87 -16.69 8.71
C LYS A 645 -15.17 -17.51 8.69
N THR A 646 -16.28 -16.95 8.20
CA THR A 646 -17.51 -17.76 7.99
C THR A 646 -17.45 -18.46 6.64
N LYS A 647 -18.04 -19.66 6.54
CA LYS A 647 -18.25 -20.30 5.25
C LYS A 647 -19.31 -19.56 4.43
N PHE A 648 -18.99 -19.20 3.18
CA PHE A 648 -19.93 -18.59 2.25
C PHE A 648 -19.56 -18.84 0.78
N GLN A 649 -20.50 -18.57 -0.12
CA GLN A 649 -20.37 -18.68 -1.57
C GLN A 649 -20.99 -17.45 -2.23
N VAL A 650 -20.35 -16.95 -3.28
CA VAL A 650 -20.90 -15.88 -4.12
C VAL A 650 -21.52 -16.49 -5.37
N LEU A 651 -22.80 -16.24 -5.61
CA LEU A 651 -23.55 -16.82 -6.73
C LEU A 651 -24.14 -15.71 -7.61
N GLU A 652 -24.23 -15.98 -8.91
CA GLU A 652 -24.84 -15.07 -9.87
C GLU A 652 -26.37 -15.13 -9.81
N ASP A 653 -26.95 -16.33 -9.80
CA ASP A 653 -28.41 -16.53 -9.70
C ASP A 653 -28.83 -16.78 -8.26
N MET A 654 -28.90 -15.70 -7.47
CA MET A 654 -29.40 -15.78 -6.11
C MET A 654 -30.90 -15.99 -6.01
N GLN A 655 -31.68 -15.60 -7.03
CA GLN A 655 -33.13 -15.77 -6.96
C GLN A 655 -33.51 -17.25 -6.99
N ARG A 656 -32.86 -18.06 -7.84
CA ARG A 656 -33.01 -19.53 -7.79
C ARG A 656 -32.78 -20.08 -6.38
N GLN A 657 -31.66 -19.72 -5.75
CA GLN A 657 -31.31 -20.21 -4.41
C GLN A 657 -32.32 -19.79 -3.33
N ARG A 658 -32.83 -18.55 -3.39
CA ARG A 658 -33.89 -18.11 -2.46
C ARG A 658 -35.17 -18.92 -2.64
N TRP A 659 -35.60 -19.12 -3.88
CA TRP A 659 -36.81 -19.86 -4.17
C TRP A 659 -36.69 -21.34 -3.83
N GLU A 660 -35.55 -21.99 -4.11
CA GLU A 660 -35.30 -23.38 -3.70
C GLU A 660 -35.45 -23.55 -2.18
N LYS A 661 -34.90 -22.61 -1.39
CA LYS A 661 -35.09 -22.62 0.06
C LYS A 661 -36.53 -22.31 0.48
N VAL A 662 -37.26 -21.49 -0.27
CA VAL A 662 -38.69 -21.23 0.01
C VAL A 662 -39.54 -22.45 -0.28
N VAL A 663 -39.23 -23.27 -1.28
CA VAL A 663 -39.92 -24.56 -1.49
C VAL A 663 -39.82 -25.43 -0.24
N TRP A 664 -38.62 -25.53 0.36
CA TRP A 664 -38.41 -26.22 1.64
C TRP A 664 -39.20 -25.57 2.79
N ASN A 665 -39.05 -24.25 2.97
CA ASN A 665 -39.67 -23.54 4.09
C ASN A 665 -41.20 -23.54 4.00
N ALA A 666 -41.78 -23.33 2.82
CA ALA A 666 -43.21 -23.32 2.60
C ALA A 666 -43.84 -24.68 2.87
N ALA A 667 -43.10 -25.77 2.69
CA ALA A 667 -43.53 -27.10 3.10
C ALA A 667 -43.44 -27.26 4.64
N TRP A 668 -42.26 -27.13 5.22
CA TRP A 668 -42.04 -27.59 6.59
C TRP A 668 -42.43 -26.58 7.67
N ASN A 669 -42.24 -25.28 7.42
CA ASN A 669 -42.54 -24.26 8.41
C ASN A 669 -44.01 -24.25 8.84
N PRO A 670 -44.98 -24.11 7.92
CA PRO A 670 -46.39 -24.07 8.30
C PRO A 670 -46.89 -25.43 8.80
N LEU A 671 -46.50 -26.55 8.18
CA LEU A 671 -47.02 -27.87 8.55
C LEU A 671 -46.62 -28.25 9.98
N THR A 672 -45.35 -28.04 10.35
CA THR A 672 -44.89 -28.31 11.72
C THR A 672 -45.45 -27.31 12.74
N ALA A 673 -45.73 -26.07 12.34
CA ALA A 673 -46.35 -25.07 13.21
C ALA A 673 -47.85 -25.35 13.45
N LEU A 674 -48.58 -25.74 12.41
CA LEU A 674 -50.01 -26.06 12.47
C LEU A 674 -50.29 -27.33 13.28
N THR A 675 -49.45 -28.35 13.11
CA THR A 675 -49.69 -29.69 13.69
C THR A 675 -48.95 -29.93 14.99
N LEU A 676 -47.93 -29.11 15.29
CA LEU A 676 -46.99 -29.32 16.40
C LEU A 676 -46.17 -30.62 16.32
N LEU A 677 -46.25 -31.32 15.19
CA LEU A 677 -45.42 -32.47 14.87
C LEU A 677 -44.08 -32.02 14.28
N ASP A 678 -43.04 -32.82 14.46
CA ASP A 678 -41.81 -32.71 13.66
C ASP A 678 -42.03 -33.24 12.23
N THR A 679 -41.05 -33.04 11.35
CA THR A 679 -41.13 -33.44 9.94
C THR A 679 -41.43 -34.93 9.74
N GLN A 680 -40.81 -35.82 10.52
CA GLN A 680 -40.98 -37.27 10.37
C GLN A 680 -42.33 -37.71 10.94
N SER A 681 -42.70 -37.21 12.11
CA SER A 681 -44.00 -37.46 12.72
C SER A 681 -45.15 -36.98 11.82
N TRP A 682 -45.00 -35.84 11.14
CA TRP A 682 -45.97 -35.38 10.14
C TRP A 682 -46.06 -36.33 8.95
N LEU A 683 -44.93 -36.73 8.36
CA LEU A 683 -44.92 -37.59 7.17
C LEU A 683 -45.60 -38.94 7.41
N HIS A 684 -45.52 -39.46 8.64
CA HIS A 684 -46.14 -40.73 9.04
C HIS A 684 -47.52 -40.57 9.67
N SER A 685 -48.04 -39.35 9.81
CA SER A 685 -49.33 -39.09 10.48
C SER A 685 -50.55 -39.53 9.67
N SER A 686 -50.43 -39.66 8.34
CA SER A 686 -51.50 -40.09 7.43
C SER A 686 -50.92 -40.59 6.11
N ALA A 687 -51.65 -41.49 5.43
CA ALA A 687 -51.31 -41.98 4.09
C ALA A 687 -51.20 -40.85 3.03
N HIS A 688 -51.76 -39.66 3.32
CA HIS A 688 -51.75 -38.52 2.40
C HIS A 688 -50.71 -37.44 2.74
N SER A 689 -50.06 -37.49 3.91
CA SER A 689 -49.18 -36.41 4.38
C SER A 689 -47.99 -36.14 3.45
N ALA A 690 -47.33 -37.19 2.98
CA ALA A 690 -46.24 -37.07 2.01
C ALA A 690 -46.72 -36.50 0.66
N SER A 691 -47.88 -36.96 0.16
CA SER A 691 -48.45 -36.45 -1.09
C SER A 691 -48.85 -34.98 -0.99
N LEU A 692 -49.46 -34.55 0.13
CA LEU A 692 -49.82 -33.15 0.35
C LEU A 692 -48.56 -32.28 0.36
N THR A 693 -47.53 -32.72 1.08
CA THR A 693 -46.25 -32.00 1.17
C THR A 693 -45.60 -31.82 -0.20
N ARG A 694 -45.54 -32.90 -0.99
CA ARG A 694 -45.01 -32.88 -2.36
C ARG A 694 -45.80 -31.94 -3.28
N ARG A 695 -47.14 -31.95 -3.21
CA ARG A 695 -47.98 -31.07 -4.03
C ARG A 695 -47.83 -29.60 -3.62
N LEU A 696 -47.72 -29.30 -2.33
CA LEU A 696 -47.43 -27.96 -1.84
C LEU A 696 -46.09 -27.43 -2.37
N MET A 697 -45.03 -28.24 -2.29
CA MET A 697 -43.72 -27.89 -2.88
C MET A 697 -43.84 -27.61 -4.38
N ARG A 698 -44.63 -28.43 -5.10
CA ARG A 698 -44.84 -28.26 -6.54
C ARG A 698 -45.58 -26.97 -6.89
N GLU A 699 -46.63 -26.61 -6.15
CA GLU A 699 -47.34 -25.33 -6.35
C GLU A 699 -46.39 -24.13 -6.16
N VAL A 700 -45.50 -24.17 -5.17
CA VAL A 700 -44.50 -23.11 -4.96
C VAL A 700 -43.47 -23.07 -6.10
N ILE A 701 -43.06 -24.23 -6.64
CA ILE A 701 -42.20 -24.32 -7.82
C ILE A 701 -42.90 -23.73 -9.05
N ASP A 702 -44.18 -24.03 -9.27
CA ASP A 702 -44.96 -23.50 -10.39
C ASP A 702 -45.01 -21.97 -10.36
N VAL A 703 -45.23 -21.39 -9.18
CA VAL A 703 -45.16 -19.93 -8.99
C VAL A 703 -43.76 -19.39 -9.30
N GLY A 704 -42.71 -19.98 -8.73
CA GLY A 704 -41.33 -19.51 -8.94
C GLY A 704 -40.91 -19.57 -10.41
N ARG A 705 -41.27 -20.65 -11.12
CA ARG A 705 -41.05 -20.78 -12.58
C ARG A 705 -41.77 -19.69 -13.36
N LYS A 706 -43.01 -19.37 -12.99
CA LYS A 706 -43.80 -18.30 -13.65
C LYS A 706 -43.27 -16.90 -13.33
N CYS A 707 -42.57 -16.73 -12.20
CA CYS A 707 -41.79 -15.52 -11.88
C CYS A 707 -40.45 -15.43 -12.66
N GLY A 708 -40.16 -16.36 -13.57
CA GLY A 708 -38.93 -16.37 -14.37
C GLY A 708 -37.72 -16.98 -13.67
N VAL A 709 -37.93 -17.72 -12.57
CA VAL A 709 -36.86 -18.39 -11.83
C VAL A 709 -36.68 -19.81 -12.37
N GLY A 710 -35.43 -20.21 -12.65
CA GLY A 710 -35.08 -21.51 -13.22
C GLY A 710 -35.18 -22.69 -12.23
N LEU A 711 -36.34 -22.91 -11.61
CA LEU A 711 -36.59 -24.03 -10.70
C LEU A 711 -36.95 -25.30 -11.47
N GLU A 712 -36.45 -26.44 -11.03
CA GLU A 712 -36.74 -27.75 -11.62
C GLU A 712 -37.73 -28.56 -10.75
N TYR A 713 -38.59 -29.36 -11.37
CA TYR A 713 -39.53 -30.20 -10.63
C TYR A 713 -38.84 -31.32 -9.84
N GLY A 714 -37.67 -31.77 -10.29
CA GLY A 714 -36.85 -32.77 -9.58
C GLY A 714 -36.43 -32.33 -8.18
N LEU A 715 -36.42 -31.01 -7.92
CA LEU A 715 -36.17 -30.44 -6.60
C LEU A 715 -37.10 -31.01 -5.52
N VAL A 716 -38.35 -31.35 -5.86
CA VAL A 716 -39.28 -31.95 -4.89
C VAL A 716 -38.72 -33.28 -4.37
N ASP A 717 -38.22 -34.13 -5.25
CA ASP A 717 -37.64 -35.42 -4.87
C ASP A 717 -36.38 -35.22 -4.04
N GLU A 718 -35.49 -34.32 -4.47
CA GLU A 718 -34.25 -33.99 -3.74
C GLU A 718 -34.53 -33.51 -2.30
N LEU A 719 -35.51 -32.62 -2.12
CA LEU A 719 -35.89 -32.11 -0.80
C LEU A 719 -36.60 -33.16 0.05
N MET A 720 -37.40 -34.03 -0.56
CA MET A 720 -38.05 -35.13 0.15
C MET A 720 -37.04 -36.20 0.59
N ASP A 721 -36.08 -36.54 -0.24
CA ASP A 721 -35.01 -37.48 0.11
C ASP A 721 -34.13 -36.90 1.22
N LYS A 722 -33.81 -35.60 1.14
CA LYS A 722 -33.08 -34.89 2.18
C LYS A 722 -33.79 -34.96 3.53
N VAL A 723 -35.10 -34.67 3.61
CA VAL A 723 -35.81 -34.73 4.91
C VAL A 723 -35.90 -36.16 5.43
N ASN A 724 -36.05 -37.15 4.56
CA ASN A 724 -36.13 -38.56 4.93
C ASN A 724 -34.81 -39.13 5.45
N SER A 725 -33.68 -38.55 5.02
CA SER A 725 -32.35 -38.88 5.57
C SER A 725 -32.06 -38.26 6.94
N MET A 726 -32.93 -37.34 7.40
CA MET A 726 -32.75 -36.60 8.64
C MET A 726 -33.68 -37.15 9.74
N PRO A 727 -33.27 -37.06 11.02
CA PRO A 727 -34.21 -37.29 12.12
C PRO A 727 -35.36 -36.26 12.06
N GLY A 728 -36.46 -36.56 12.76
CA GLY A 728 -37.57 -35.62 12.91
C GLY A 728 -37.10 -34.27 13.44
N ILE A 729 -37.32 -33.21 12.68
CA ILE A 729 -36.94 -31.84 13.07
C ILE A 729 -38.16 -30.92 13.16
N GLY A 730 -38.14 -29.99 14.11
CA GLY A 730 -39.05 -28.85 14.15
C GLY A 730 -38.56 -27.71 13.27
N SER A 731 -39.46 -26.82 12.86
CA SER A 731 -39.10 -25.64 12.07
C SER A 731 -38.91 -24.38 12.93
N SER A 732 -38.32 -23.33 12.34
CA SER A 732 -38.23 -22.03 12.98
C SER A 732 -39.61 -21.43 13.26
N MET A 733 -40.59 -21.66 12.38
CA MET A 733 -41.96 -21.17 12.55
C MET A 733 -42.67 -21.90 13.69
N GLN A 734 -42.45 -23.21 13.86
CA GLN A 734 -42.93 -23.95 15.02
C GLN A 734 -42.30 -23.45 16.32
N THR A 735 -41.01 -23.10 16.31
CA THR A 735 -40.34 -22.49 17.47
C THR A 735 -40.94 -21.13 17.80
N ASP A 736 -41.24 -20.32 16.79
CA ASP A 736 -41.90 -19.02 16.98
C ASP A 736 -43.31 -19.24 17.58
N TYR A 737 -44.11 -20.20 17.07
CA TYR A 737 -45.39 -20.59 17.67
C TYR A 737 -45.27 -21.00 19.15
N LYS A 738 -44.35 -21.92 19.47
CA LYS A 738 -44.16 -22.44 20.84
C LYS A 738 -43.76 -21.35 21.84
N ASN A 739 -43.09 -20.30 21.37
CA ASN A 739 -42.64 -19.17 22.18
C ASN A 739 -43.59 -17.97 22.09
N SER A 740 -44.79 -18.14 21.52
CA SER A 740 -45.74 -17.07 21.26
C SER A 740 -45.12 -15.88 20.54
N ARG A 741 -44.35 -16.10 19.47
CA ARG A 741 -43.72 -15.05 18.67
C ARG A 741 -44.37 -14.92 17.30
N PRO A 742 -44.38 -13.72 16.70
CA PRO A 742 -44.85 -13.53 15.34
C PRO A 742 -44.10 -14.41 14.32
N MET A 743 -44.83 -15.05 13.40
CA MET A 743 -44.29 -15.95 12.39
C MET A 743 -44.02 -15.24 11.04
N GLU A 744 -43.00 -15.70 10.30
CA GLU A 744 -42.62 -15.18 8.96
C GLU A 744 -43.51 -15.72 7.84
N ILE A 745 -44.83 -15.56 7.99
CA ILE A 745 -45.82 -16.13 7.06
C ILE A 745 -45.80 -15.40 5.71
N ASP A 746 -45.69 -14.07 5.74
CA ASP A 746 -45.79 -13.23 4.53
C ASP A 746 -44.72 -13.54 3.50
N VAL A 747 -43.46 -13.68 3.90
CA VAL A 747 -42.37 -13.88 2.94
C VAL A 747 -42.14 -15.35 2.56
N ILE A 748 -42.73 -16.30 3.31
CA ILE A 748 -42.59 -17.74 3.05
C ILE A 748 -43.78 -18.27 2.25
N LEU A 749 -45.00 -17.86 2.60
CA LEU A 749 -46.22 -18.31 1.92
C LEU A 749 -46.95 -17.16 1.23
N GLY A 750 -47.04 -16.01 1.89
CA GLY A 750 -47.83 -14.88 1.40
C GLY A 750 -47.34 -14.31 0.07
N PHE A 751 -46.02 -14.21 -0.12
CA PHE A 751 -45.43 -13.69 -1.34
C PHE A 751 -45.62 -14.67 -2.51
N PRO A 752 -45.32 -15.98 -2.39
CA PRO A 752 -45.71 -16.95 -3.39
C PRO A 752 -47.22 -16.92 -3.71
N ALA A 753 -48.11 -16.89 -2.71
CA ALA A 753 -49.55 -16.85 -2.93
C ALA A 753 -50.00 -15.55 -3.64
N LYS A 754 -49.40 -14.40 -3.29
CA LYS A 754 -49.63 -13.12 -3.98
C LYS A 754 -49.20 -13.21 -5.44
N LYS A 755 -48.01 -13.74 -5.72
CA LYS A 755 -47.51 -13.93 -7.10
C LYS A 755 -48.34 -14.91 -7.89
N ALA A 756 -48.83 -15.99 -7.29
CA ALA A 756 -49.75 -16.93 -7.93
C ALA A 756 -51.00 -16.19 -8.46
N LYS A 757 -51.61 -15.35 -7.62
CA LYS A 757 -52.79 -14.53 -7.99
C LYS A 757 -52.48 -13.51 -9.07
N GLU A 758 -51.36 -12.78 -8.95
CA GLU A 758 -50.91 -11.82 -9.97
C GLU A 758 -50.68 -12.49 -11.35
N LEU A 759 -50.27 -13.76 -11.34
CA LEU A 759 -49.91 -14.52 -12.54
C LEU A 759 -51.03 -15.45 -13.05
N GLY A 760 -52.20 -15.44 -12.39
CA GLY A 760 -53.34 -16.28 -12.75
C GLY A 760 -53.11 -17.79 -12.55
N LEU A 761 -52.29 -18.19 -11.57
CA LEU A 761 -52.05 -19.58 -11.21
C LEU A 761 -52.98 -20.01 -10.07
N GLU A 762 -53.55 -21.21 -10.18
CA GLU A 762 -54.28 -21.84 -9.09
C GLU A 762 -53.30 -22.58 -8.17
N THR A 763 -53.30 -22.22 -6.88
CA THR A 763 -52.44 -22.83 -5.85
C THR A 763 -53.27 -23.21 -4.62
N PRO A 764 -54.24 -24.15 -4.77
CA PRO A 764 -55.23 -24.42 -3.73
C PRO A 764 -54.62 -24.92 -2.42
N ILE A 765 -53.52 -25.68 -2.46
CA ILE A 765 -52.89 -26.19 -1.24
C ILE A 765 -52.13 -25.06 -0.54
N LEU A 766 -51.35 -24.26 -1.28
CA LEU A 766 -50.65 -23.11 -0.76
C LEU A 766 -51.61 -22.10 -0.14
N ASP A 767 -52.70 -21.74 -0.85
CA ASP A 767 -53.72 -20.80 -0.36
C ASP A 767 -54.38 -21.32 0.92
N THR A 768 -54.71 -22.62 0.98
CA THR A 768 -55.31 -23.24 2.15
C THR A 768 -54.36 -23.20 3.35
N ILE A 769 -53.11 -23.65 3.16
CA ILE A 769 -52.12 -23.68 4.24
C ILE A 769 -51.77 -22.26 4.70
N HIS A 770 -51.69 -21.29 3.78
CA HIS A 770 -51.47 -19.88 4.08
C HIS A 770 -52.59 -19.29 4.96
N ALA A 771 -53.85 -19.56 4.62
CA ALA A 771 -55.00 -19.12 5.40
C ALA A 771 -55.00 -19.73 6.81
N LEU A 772 -54.77 -21.04 6.93
CA LEU A 772 -54.76 -21.74 8.21
C LEU A 772 -53.64 -21.25 9.13
N VAL A 773 -52.40 -21.17 8.62
CA VAL A 773 -51.27 -20.73 9.44
C VAL A 773 -51.40 -19.27 9.84
N ARG A 774 -52.01 -18.43 9.00
CA ARG A 774 -52.35 -17.05 9.36
C ARG A 774 -53.35 -16.99 10.50
N ALA A 775 -54.42 -17.78 10.47
CA ALA A 775 -55.39 -17.83 11.55
C ALA A 775 -54.74 -18.24 12.88
N VAL A 776 -53.79 -19.18 12.84
CA VAL A 776 -53.00 -19.57 14.00
C VAL A 776 -52.11 -18.42 14.50
N ASP A 777 -51.41 -17.72 13.62
CA ASP A 777 -50.57 -16.56 13.99
C ASP A 777 -51.40 -15.41 14.58
N VAL A 778 -52.60 -15.13 14.04
CA VAL A 778 -53.53 -14.16 14.62
C VAL A 778 -53.92 -14.57 16.04
N ARG A 779 -54.27 -15.84 16.26
CA ARG A 779 -54.60 -16.35 17.61
C ARG A 779 -53.41 -16.21 18.57
N VAL A 780 -52.20 -16.54 18.13
CA VAL A 780 -50.97 -16.40 18.94
C VAL A 780 -50.69 -14.94 19.25
N ARG A 781 -50.84 -14.03 18.28
CA ARG A 781 -50.64 -12.59 18.50
C ARG A 781 -51.69 -11.95 19.38
N ALA A 782 -52.93 -12.44 19.38
CA ALA A 782 -53.96 -11.97 20.29
C ALA A 782 -53.68 -12.32 21.78
N SER A 783 -52.75 -13.26 22.02
CA SER A 783 -52.29 -13.64 23.36
C SER A 783 -51.00 -12.92 23.81
N LEU A 784 -50.43 -12.07 22.94
CA LEU A 784 -49.26 -11.20 23.21
C LEU A 784 -49.72 -9.80 23.59
#